data_AF-A0A7S2QVL7-F1
#
_entry.id   AF-A0A7S2QVL7-F1
#
_cell.length_a   1.000
_cell.length_b   1.000
_cell.length_c   1.000
_cell.angle_alpha   90.00
_cell.angle_beta   90.00
_cell.angle_gamma   90.00
#
_symmetry.space_group_name_H-M   'P 1'
#
loop_
_entity.id
_entity.type
_entity.pdbx_description
1 polymer ?
#
loop_
_entity_poly.entity_id
_entity_poly.type
_entity_poly.pdbx_seq_one_letter_code
_entity_poly.pdbx_strand_id
1 'polypeptide(L)'
;ACFDEFNRIDIEVLSVIAQQVLCIQQAMVQSLPEFEFEGNMIPLMPSFGVFITMNPGYAGRAELPDNLKALFRPVAMMVPDYRLIAEIVLFSEGFSNALPLSNKMQQLYALASEQLSKQDHYDFGMRAVKSVLVAAGQLKRKEPETNEDLLLIRAMRDSNVPKFLEHDLPLFAGILSDLFPGLDVPYVDYGVLQKSIEDTLDAAGLQKKASFITKVIQVHETQLVRHGMMVVGEAGSGKSTNMKVLADSLTLLNENGVVDRDGFYKVVDRLILNPKSITAGELYGEFNDMTNEWKDGIVPKLVRSVCQALVDGSDNRKWIVFDGPVDAIWIENMNTVLDDNKTLCLANSERIKLPHTLHMMFEVQDLKVASPATVSRCGMVYMEQVHVGLLSLVRTWGTNQLSHLLPAEQVEAVVGMIEDHVVDAIEFVREFCKEKVKSDDSNLVNSLLNMLYSVLDPSRGFHPDHPKVMSNLKLFFVWSLVWSVGANISDDSRPKFQEWATKRFISLLPENCISFLQNIYAYVMDEDKSAFVLWDDLMPDFVYDVSTPYFNLIVPTVETTRYNFVMKKLMCGGYNVLLSAETGVGKSVVIQQFLDEQSKTQEYVSYTMGYSAQTKPSNIRDVLEEKLEKKRKTLLGPPAGKKMLFFIDDLNMPALETYGAQPPNELLRQVIDQKGFYDVNKLFFKNVADVIFAGACAPPGGGRNEISPRLLRQFSMVWLPSLTDQSMTRIFSNILEGFLSKTNSALASNTGAIVKASVEIYKKVEEDLLPTPSKSHYTFNLRDLGKVFQGILMIQAKHAPDEDSLLKLWCHEECRVVRDRLIDDKDRDWFNDLLKEMLATHMYKEWEVEDFSGLLFGDYLTREDKQYQRIKDNKQVHDLLVEYLEEYNITFPSQMHLVFFQDAIDHISRISRVLCQPRGNALLVGVGGSGRQSLSRLAAFMADFKLKSIEITRGYGSTEFHEDLKEILMSAGAENQQTVFLFSDTQIVNESFLEDINNILN
;
A
#
# COMPACT_ATOMS: atom_id res chain seq x y z
N ALA A 1 -16.97 -31.17 31.86
CA ALA A 1 -16.67 -30.46 30.60
C ALA A 1 -15.32 -29.78 30.73
N CYS A 2 -14.54 -29.72 29.64
CA CYS A 2 -13.29 -28.97 29.58
C CYS A 2 -13.44 -27.86 28.54
N PHE A 3 -13.30 -26.61 28.97
CA PHE A 3 -13.33 -25.45 28.09
C PHE A 3 -11.90 -25.06 27.73
N ASP A 4 -11.60 -25.09 26.43
CA ASP A 4 -10.28 -24.76 25.93
C ASP A 4 -10.15 -23.25 25.73
N GLU A 5 -9.02 -22.67 26.13
CA GLU A 5 -8.65 -21.27 25.92
C GLU A 5 -9.71 -20.28 26.45
N PHE A 6 -10.19 -20.55 27.66
CA PHE A 6 -11.30 -19.85 28.31
C PHE A 6 -11.07 -18.33 28.45
N ASN A 7 -9.81 -17.92 28.43
CA ASN A 7 -9.38 -16.54 28.55
C ASN A 7 -9.44 -15.72 27.25
N ARG A 8 -10.16 -16.22 26.23
CA ARG A 8 -10.53 -15.51 24.99
C ARG A 8 -11.87 -14.80 25.06
N ILE A 9 -12.71 -15.16 26.01
CA ILE A 9 -14.06 -14.60 26.13
C ILE A 9 -13.95 -13.19 26.70
N ASP A 10 -14.79 -12.27 26.20
CA ASP A 10 -14.86 -10.91 26.71
C ASP A 10 -15.15 -10.88 28.21
N ILE A 11 -14.56 -9.91 28.90
CA ILE A 11 -14.65 -9.78 30.36
C ILE A 11 -16.11 -9.66 30.83
N GLU A 12 -16.97 -9.03 30.03
CA GLU A 12 -18.41 -8.89 30.32
C GLU A 12 -19.10 -10.26 30.35
N VAL A 13 -18.85 -11.11 29.35
CA VAL A 13 -19.42 -12.46 29.26
C VAL A 13 -18.80 -13.38 30.32
N LEU A 14 -17.49 -13.26 30.59
CA LEU A 14 -16.82 -14.00 31.68
C LEU A 14 -17.46 -13.70 33.04
N SER A 15 -17.94 -12.48 33.26
CA SER A 15 -18.61 -12.09 34.50
C SER A 15 -19.96 -12.77 34.67
N VAL A 16 -20.74 -12.91 33.58
CA VAL A 16 -22.00 -13.68 33.58
C VAL A 16 -21.72 -15.16 33.85
N ILE A 17 -20.71 -15.74 33.19
CA ILE A 17 -20.35 -17.14 33.40
C ILE A 17 -19.87 -17.38 34.84
N ALA A 18 -19.16 -16.43 35.46
CA ALA A 18 -18.78 -16.53 36.87
C ALA A 18 -20.00 -16.70 37.79
N GLN A 19 -21.08 -15.96 37.53
CA GLN A 19 -22.32 -16.08 38.29
C GLN A 19 -23.00 -17.44 38.07
N GLN A 20 -23.04 -17.92 36.82
CA GLN A 20 -23.58 -19.24 36.48
C GLN A 20 -22.80 -20.38 37.18
N VAL A 21 -21.47 -20.35 37.12
CA VAL A 21 -20.61 -21.36 37.77
C VAL A 21 -20.75 -21.32 39.29
N LEU A 22 -20.85 -20.13 39.89
CA LEU A 22 -21.06 -19.96 41.32
C LEU A 22 -22.41 -20.57 41.77
N CYS A 23 -23.48 -20.36 41.01
CA CYS A 23 -24.79 -20.94 41.29
C CYS A 23 -24.73 -22.48 41.34
N ILE A 24 -24.07 -23.09 40.36
CA ILE A 24 -23.86 -24.55 40.30
C ILE A 24 -23.01 -25.01 41.50
N GLN A 25 -21.91 -24.32 41.81
CA GLN A 25 -21.05 -24.67 42.95
C GLN A 25 -21.79 -24.58 44.28
N GLN A 26 -22.61 -23.55 44.49
CA GLN A 26 -23.41 -23.42 45.72
C GLN A 26 -24.41 -24.55 45.86
N ALA A 27 -25.11 -24.93 44.78
CA ALA A 27 -26.02 -26.07 44.78
C ALA A 27 -25.30 -27.39 45.10
N MET A 28 -24.08 -27.59 44.58
CA MET A 28 -23.23 -28.74 44.91
C MET A 28 -22.78 -28.75 46.37
N VAL A 29 -22.34 -27.61 46.91
CA VAL A 29 -21.94 -27.47 48.32
C VAL A 29 -23.12 -27.76 49.25
N GLN A 30 -24.33 -27.34 48.87
CA GLN A 30 -25.56 -27.59 49.62
C GLN A 30 -26.14 -29.00 49.39
N SER A 31 -25.59 -29.79 48.46
CA SER A 31 -26.08 -31.14 48.11
C SER A 31 -27.57 -31.16 47.71
N LEU A 32 -28.03 -30.15 46.97
CA LEU A 32 -29.41 -30.07 46.50
C LEU A 32 -29.67 -31.09 45.37
N PRO A 33 -30.82 -31.77 45.33
CA PRO A 33 -31.17 -32.67 44.23
C PRO A 33 -31.54 -31.93 42.94
N GLU A 34 -32.12 -30.74 43.07
CA GLU A 34 -32.47 -29.83 41.97
C GLU A 34 -32.17 -28.40 42.42
N PHE A 35 -31.83 -27.51 41.49
CA PHE A 35 -31.58 -26.11 41.77
C PHE A 35 -32.09 -25.22 40.64
N GLU A 36 -32.34 -23.96 40.95
CA GLU A 36 -32.78 -22.97 39.97
C GLU A 36 -31.57 -22.42 39.22
N PHE A 37 -31.54 -22.61 37.90
CA PHE A 37 -30.53 -22.10 36.99
C PHE A 37 -31.19 -21.25 35.91
N GLU A 38 -30.89 -19.94 35.90
CA GLU A 38 -31.48 -18.96 34.97
C GLU A 38 -33.02 -19.00 34.89
N GLY A 39 -33.67 -19.14 36.06
CA GLY A 39 -35.13 -19.17 36.17
C GLY A 39 -35.78 -20.53 35.89
N ASN A 40 -34.99 -21.57 35.61
CA ASN A 40 -35.47 -22.93 35.38
C ASN A 40 -34.96 -23.88 36.47
N MET A 41 -35.84 -24.74 36.99
CA MET A 41 -35.42 -25.81 37.91
C MET A 41 -34.78 -26.96 37.11
N ILE A 42 -33.53 -27.28 37.42
CA ILE A 42 -32.78 -28.36 36.77
C ILE A 42 -32.21 -29.35 37.79
N PRO A 43 -32.11 -30.65 37.43
CA PRO A 43 -31.52 -31.67 38.30
C PRO A 43 -30.00 -31.48 38.43
N LEU A 44 -29.48 -31.62 39.65
CA LEU A 44 -28.05 -31.52 39.93
C LEU A 44 -27.37 -32.89 39.72
N MET A 45 -26.33 -32.92 38.88
CA MET A 45 -25.48 -34.12 38.69
C MET A 45 -24.18 -33.98 39.50
N PRO A 46 -23.94 -34.78 40.54
CA PRO A 46 -22.73 -34.66 41.38
C PRO A 46 -21.42 -34.97 40.66
N SER A 47 -21.47 -35.69 39.53
CA SER A 47 -20.30 -36.02 38.69
C SER A 47 -19.90 -34.90 37.73
N PHE A 48 -20.67 -33.81 37.68
CA PHE A 48 -20.36 -32.69 36.80
C PHE A 48 -19.17 -31.90 37.33
N GLY A 49 -18.17 -31.68 36.47
CA GLY A 49 -16.98 -30.89 36.77
C GLY A 49 -16.64 -29.98 35.61
N VAL A 50 -16.15 -28.78 35.94
CA VAL A 50 -15.72 -27.77 34.97
C VAL A 50 -14.20 -27.64 35.04
N PHE A 51 -13.56 -27.85 33.91
CA PHE A 51 -12.12 -27.63 33.72
C PHE A 51 -11.94 -26.53 32.68
N ILE A 52 -10.96 -25.66 32.90
CA ILE A 52 -10.62 -24.60 31.97
C ILE A 52 -9.13 -24.67 31.66
N THR A 53 -8.75 -24.40 30.41
CA THR A 53 -7.35 -24.17 30.02
C THR A 53 -7.15 -22.69 29.73
N MET A 54 -5.94 -22.19 29.98
CA MET A 54 -5.54 -20.82 29.68
C MET A 54 -4.08 -20.82 29.23
N ASN A 55 -3.76 -19.99 28.25
CA ASN A 55 -2.37 -19.69 27.89
C ASN A 55 -2.11 -18.20 28.20
N PRO A 56 -1.54 -17.87 29.36
CA PRO A 56 -1.20 -16.49 29.69
C PRO A 56 -0.08 -15.97 28.78
N GLY A 57 -0.11 -14.67 28.45
CA GLY A 57 0.97 -13.97 27.72
C GLY A 57 0.90 -14.01 26.19
N TYR A 58 -0.13 -14.64 25.60
CA TYR A 58 -0.37 -14.57 24.15
C TYR A 58 -1.26 -13.37 23.79
N ALA A 59 -1.00 -12.75 22.64
CA ALA A 59 -1.80 -11.63 22.13
C ALA A 59 -3.28 -12.01 21.96
N GLY A 60 -4.19 -11.08 22.29
CA GLY A 60 -5.64 -11.31 22.21
C GLY A 60 -6.25 -12.14 23.34
N ARG A 61 -5.50 -12.42 24.41
CA ARG A 61 -6.00 -13.15 25.57
C ARG A 61 -6.03 -12.28 26.83
N ALA A 62 -7.16 -12.29 27.51
CA ALA A 62 -7.34 -11.55 28.76
C ALA A 62 -6.80 -12.35 29.96
N GLU A 63 -6.52 -11.68 31.06
CA GLU A 63 -6.47 -12.38 32.35
C GLU A 63 -7.88 -12.66 32.84
N LEU A 64 -8.07 -13.77 33.56
CA LEU A 64 -9.35 -14.03 34.19
C LEU A 64 -9.62 -13.00 35.29
N PRO A 65 -10.86 -12.48 35.39
CA PRO A 65 -11.32 -11.69 36.53
C PRO A 65 -11.11 -12.42 37.87
N ASP A 66 -10.80 -11.69 38.94
CA ASP A 66 -10.47 -12.30 40.25
C ASP A 66 -11.62 -13.08 40.88
N ASN A 67 -12.86 -12.60 40.68
CA ASN A 67 -14.08 -13.29 41.10
C ASN A 67 -14.21 -14.68 40.46
N LEU A 68 -13.81 -14.82 39.20
CA LEU A 68 -13.81 -16.08 38.47
C LEU A 68 -12.59 -16.93 38.85
N LYS A 69 -11.40 -16.34 38.99
CA LYS A 69 -10.17 -17.04 39.46
C LYS A 69 -10.42 -17.75 40.80
N ALA A 70 -11.17 -17.13 41.70
CA ALA A 70 -11.51 -17.71 43.01
C ALA A 70 -12.38 -18.98 42.94
N LEU A 71 -13.13 -19.20 41.85
CA LEU A 71 -13.98 -20.38 41.65
C LEU A 71 -13.19 -21.60 41.16
N PHE A 72 -11.95 -21.42 40.71
CA PHE A 72 -11.13 -22.48 40.12
C PHE A 72 -9.87 -22.74 40.94
N ARG A 73 -9.42 -24.00 40.91
CA ARG A 73 -8.12 -24.38 41.47
C ARG A 73 -7.07 -24.35 40.35
N PRO A 74 -6.01 -23.54 40.45
CA PRO A 74 -4.97 -23.50 39.42
C PRO A 74 -4.16 -24.80 39.42
N VAL A 75 -3.87 -25.30 38.22
CA VAL A 75 -2.98 -26.46 37.98
C VAL A 75 -1.90 -26.02 37.01
N ALA A 76 -0.64 -25.99 37.47
CA ALA A 76 0.49 -25.66 36.63
C ALA A 76 0.95 -26.92 35.87
N MET A 77 0.88 -26.88 34.54
CA MET A 77 1.38 -27.94 33.67
C MET A 77 2.85 -27.65 33.32
N MET A 78 3.76 -28.53 33.73
CA MET A 78 5.20 -28.41 33.42
C MET A 78 5.50 -28.88 31.99
N VAL A 79 6.64 -28.44 31.44
CA VAL A 79 7.12 -28.90 30.13
C VAL A 79 7.31 -30.43 30.16
N PRO A 80 6.72 -31.19 29.21
CA PRO A 80 6.84 -32.64 29.20
C PRO A 80 8.25 -33.10 28.81
N ASP A 81 8.63 -34.33 29.19
CA ASP A 81 9.89 -34.95 28.76
C ASP A 81 9.77 -35.45 27.31
N TYR A 82 10.38 -34.72 26.37
CA TYR A 82 10.29 -35.02 24.93
C TYR A 82 10.93 -36.36 24.58
N ARG A 83 11.99 -36.76 25.30
CA ARG A 83 12.70 -38.02 25.06
C ARG A 83 11.81 -39.21 25.40
N LEU A 84 11.20 -39.18 26.59
CA LEU A 84 10.32 -40.26 27.03
C LEU A 84 9.12 -40.43 26.08
N ILE A 85 8.53 -39.31 25.65
CA ILE A 85 7.43 -39.34 24.68
C ILE A 85 7.90 -39.90 23.34
N ALA A 86 9.05 -39.44 22.83
CA ALA A 86 9.59 -39.93 21.57
C ALA A 86 9.90 -41.43 21.60
N GLU A 87 10.48 -41.92 22.70
CA GLU A 87 10.75 -43.35 22.90
C GLU A 87 9.47 -44.20 22.86
N ILE A 88 8.45 -43.80 23.61
CA ILE A 88 7.15 -44.51 23.66
C ILE A 88 6.50 -44.53 22.27
N VAL A 89 6.53 -43.41 21.56
CA VAL A 89 5.92 -43.30 20.22
C VAL A 89 6.69 -44.16 19.20
N LEU A 90 8.03 -44.11 19.19
CA LEU A 90 8.85 -44.94 18.30
C LEU A 90 8.58 -46.44 18.53
N PHE A 91 8.50 -46.86 19.80
CA PHE A 91 8.12 -48.24 20.12
C PHE A 91 6.73 -48.58 19.59
N SER A 92 5.75 -47.68 19.74
CA SER A 92 4.39 -47.91 19.24
C SER A 92 4.32 -47.99 17.70
N GLU A 93 5.26 -47.36 17.00
CA GLU A 93 5.38 -47.38 15.54
C GLU A 93 6.22 -48.56 15.01
N GLY A 94 6.75 -49.42 15.90
CA GLY A 94 7.45 -50.65 15.54
C GLY A 94 8.98 -50.53 15.44
N PHE A 95 9.58 -49.49 16.04
CA PHE A 95 11.03 -49.37 16.17
C PHE A 95 11.56 -50.25 17.32
N SER A 96 12.60 -51.01 17.05
CA SER A 96 13.29 -51.86 18.03
C SER A 96 14.38 -51.09 18.79
N ASN A 97 15.03 -50.12 18.15
CA ASN A 97 16.12 -49.32 18.70
C ASN A 97 15.66 -47.93 19.18
N ALA A 98 14.46 -47.85 19.77
CA ALA A 98 13.82 -46.56 20.10
C ALA A 98 14.58 -45.72 21.14
N LEU A 99 15.28 -46.34 22.11
CA LEU A 99 15.94 -45.63 23.21
C LEU A 99 17.18 -44.81 22.76
N PRO A 100 18.12 -45.34 21.97
CA PRO A 100 19.20 -44.52 21.40
C PRO A 100 18.69 -43.46 20.43
N LEU A 101 17.68 -43.80 19.63
CA LEU A 101 17.08 -42.91 18.63
C LEU A 101 16.37 -41.70 19.27
N SER A 102 15.64 -41.90 20.37
CA SER A 102 14.96 -40.81 21.08
C SER A 102 15.94 -39.81 21.69
N ASN A 103 17.07 -40.29 22.23
CA ASN A 103 18.15 -39.42 22.75
C ASN A 103 18.76 -38.57 21.63
N LYS A 104 19.11 -39.18 20.48
CA LYS A 104 19.66 -38.46 19.33
C LYS A 104 18.67 -37.42 18.78
N MET A 105 17.39 -37.79 18.68
CA MET A 105 16.34 -36.89 18.22
C MET A 105 16.19 -35.68 19.14
N GLN A 106 16.15 -35.88 20.46
CA GLN A 106 16.07 -34.79 21.43
C GLN A 106 17.28 -33.85 21.30
N GLN A 107 18.49 -34.40 21.22
CA GLN A 107 19.72 -33.61 21.06
C GLN A 107 19.72 -32.81 19.75
N LEU A 108 19.26 -33.41 18.65
CA LEU A 108 19.14 -32.72 17.36
C LEU A 108 18.25 -31.47 17.47
N TYR A 109 17.07 -31.58 18.05
CA TYR A 109 16.16 -30.44 18.19
C TYR A 109 16.66 -29.40 19.21
N ALA A 110 17.33 -29.82 20.28
CA ALA A 110 17.96 -28.89 21.20
C ALA A 110 19.08 -28.08 20.52
N LEU A 111 19.98 -28.75 19.80
CA LEU A 111 21.06 -28.10 19.06
C LEU A 111 20.53 -27.23 17.93
N ALA A 112 19.53 -27.69 17.18
CA ALA A 112 18.89 -26.90 16.12
C ALA A 112 18.25 -25.62 16.68
N SER A 113 17.59 -25.69 17.84
CA SER A 113 17.00 -24.52 18.49
C SER A 113 18.03 -23.53 19.03
N GLU A 114 19.25 -23.97 19.35
CA GLU A 114 20.32 -23.13 19.91
C GLU A 114 21.25 -22.55 18.84
N GLN A 115 21.54 -23.30 17.77
CA GLN A 115 22.55 -22.96 16.77
C GLN A 115 21.98 -22.36 15.47
N LEU A 116 20.75 -22.70 15.07
CA LEU A 116 20.15 -22.14 13.86
C LEU A 116 19.67 -20.71 14.09
N SER A 117 19.46 -19.97 12.99
CA SER A 117 18.89 -18.63 13.08
C SER A 117 17.50 -18.65 13.72
N LYS A 118 17.16 -17.58 14.46
CA LYS A 118 15.82 -17.46 15.07
C LYS A 118 14.83 -16.95 14.04
N GLN A 119 13.86 -17.79 13.67
CA GLN A 119 12.80 -17.47 12.72
C GLN A 119 11.41 -17.80 13.28
N ASP A 120 10.38 -17.05 12.90
CA ASP A 120 9.00 -17.24 13.39
C ASP A 120 8.36 -18.55 12.93
N HIS A 121 8.85 -19.10 11.82
CA HIS A 121 8.36 -20.34 11.22
C HIS A 121 9.16 -21.59 11.66
N TYR A 122 10.19 -21.42 12.50
CA TYR A 122 10.93 -22.54 13.06
C TYR A 122 10.16 -23.11 14.25
N ASP A 123 9.68 -24.34 14.12
CA ASP A 123 8.98 -25.06 15.18
C ASP A 123 9.76 -26.32 15.56
N PHE A 124 10.33 -26.28 16.77
CA PHE A 124 11.00 -27.40 17.43
C PHE A 124 10.19 -27.94 18.62
N GLY A 125 8.92 -27.56 18.73
CA GLY A 125 8.02 -28.00 19.79
C GLY A 125 7.51 -29.43 19.62
N MET A 126 6.81 -29.92 20.64
CA MET A 126 6.38 -31.33 20.69
C MET A 126 5.41 -31.74 19.56
N ARG A 127 4.67 -30.81 18.96
CA ARG A 127 3.80 -31.12 17.81
C ARG A 127 4.62 -31.42 16.55
N ALA A 128 5.65 -30.63 16.27
CA ALA A 128 6.59 -30.91 15.19
C ALA A 128 7.30 -32.25 15.42
N VAL A 129 7.81 -32.48 16.64
CA VAL A 129 8.45 -33.76 17.03
C VAL A 129 7.50 -34.94 16.80
N LYS A 130 6.25 -34.85 17.27
CA LYS A 130 5.25 -35.92 17.06
C LYS A 130 4.99 -36.18 15.58
N SER A 131 4.95 -35.13 14.75
CA SER A 131 4.75 -35.27 13.30
C SER A 131 5.86 -36.07 12.65
N VAL A 132 7.11 -35.78 13.03
CA VAL A 132 8.29 -36.51 12.54
C VAL A 132 8.27 -37.97 12.97
N LEU A 133 7.89 -38.25 14.22
CA LEU A 133 7.79 -39.62 14.74
C LEU A 133 6.75 -40.44 13.98
N VAL A 134 5.58 -39.86 13.73
CA VAL A 134 4.53 -40.52 12.94
C VAL A 134 4.98 -40.75 11.50
N ALA A 135 5.67 -39.78 10.89
CA ALA A 135 6.25 -39.94 9.55
C ALA A 135 7.31 -41.06 9.52
N ALA A 136 8.19 -41.13 10.51
CA ALA A 136 9.17 -42.22 10.65
C ALA A 136 8.49 -43.59 10.78
N GLY A 137 7.40 -43.67 11.54
CA GLY A 137 6.57 -44.88 11.65
C GLY A 137 5.92 -45.30 10.33
N GLN A 138 5.41 -44.34 9.56
CA GLN A 138 4.90 -44.61 8.21
C GLN A 138 6.00 -45.12 7.28
N LEU A 139 7.20 -44.53 7.32
CA LEU A 139 8.34 -45.01 6.55
C LEU A 139 8.75 -46.43 6.98
N LYS A 140 8.77 -46.74 8.28
CA LYS A 140 9.05 -48.09 8.80
C LYS A 140 8.03 -49.13 8.32
N ARG A 141 6.75 -48.77 8.21
CA ARG A 141 5.71 -49.63 7.63
C ARG A 141 5.89 -49.86 6.13
N LYS A 142 6.33 -48.83 5.39
CA LYS A 142 6.58 -48.91 3.94
C LYS A 142 7.87 -49.69 3.63
N GLU A 143 8.90 -49.56 4.47
CA GLU A 143 10.24 -50.13 4.29
C GLU A 143 10.72 -50.85 5.58
N PRO A 144 10.22 -52.06 5.89
CA PRO A 144 10.47 -52.71 7.19
C PRO A 144 11.92 -53.11 7.43
N GLU A 145 12.63 -53.49 6.36
CA GLU A 145 14.00 -54.02 6.39
C GLU A 145 15.08 -52.93 6.41
N THR A 146 14.71 -51.67 6.18
CA THR A 146 15.67 -50.55 6.18
C THR A 146 16.16 -50.26 7.60
N ASN A 147 17.43 -49.86 7.72
CA ASN A 147 18.02 -49.44 8.99
C ASN A 147 17.17 -48.35 9.65
N GLU A 148 16.79 -48.55 10.90
CA GLU A 148 15.97 -47.63 11.69
C GLU A 148 16.61 -46.24 11.85
N ASP A 149 17.95 -46.17 11.96
CA ASP A 149 18.68 -44.90 11.98
C ASP A 149 18.43 -44.11 10.69
N LEU A 150 18.47 -44.79 9.54
CA LEU A 150 18.27 -44.18 8.22
C LEU A 150 16.83 -43.67 8.04
N LEU A 151 15.86 -44.45 8.50
CA LEU A 151 14.44 -44.08 8.45
C LEU A 151 14.14 -42.84 9.29
N LEU A 152 14.73 -42.75 10.48
CA LEU A 152 14.56 -41.57 11.34
C LEU A 152 15.26 -40.34 10.75
N ILE A 153 16.49 -40.48 10.23
CA ILE A 153 17.20 -39.38 9.58
C ILE A 153 16.39 -38.85 8.39
N ARG A 154 15.84 -39.75 7.56
CA ARG A 154 14.99 -39.39 6.42
C ARG A 154 13.76 -38.60 6.88
N ALA A 155 13.04 -39.08 7.89
CA ALA A 155 11.89 -38.37 8.43
C ALA A 155 12.25 -36.99 9.01
N MET A 156 13.37 -36.87 9.73
CA MET A 156 13.84 -35.60 10.28
C MET A 156 14.25 -34.61 9.20
N ARG A 157 14.94 -35.08 8.17
CA ARG A 157 15.38 -34.25 7.03
C ARG A 157 14.17 -33.75 6.25
N ASP A 158 13.31 -34.67 5.80
CA ASP A 158 12.19 -34.37 4.91
C ASP A 158 11.16 -33.45 5.61
N SER A 159 11.04 -33.53 6.95
CA SER A 159 10.14 -32.64 7.70
C SER A 159 10.73 -31.26 8.05
N ASN A 160 12.05 -31.06 8.06
CA ASN A 160 12.65 -29.82 8.56
C ASN A 160 13.40 -29.02 7.47
N VAL A 161 14.07 -29.69 6.53
CA VAL A 161 14.76 -29.03 5.41
C VAL A 161 13.85 -28.08 4.63
N PRO A 162 12.56 -28.39 4.35
CA PRO A 162 11.69 -27.45 3.67
C PRO A 162 11.46 -26.14 4.42
N LYS A 163 11.65 -26.13 5.75
CA LYS A 163 11.39 -24.97 6.62
C LYS A 163 12.57 -24.01 6.71
N PHE A 164 13.79 -24.51 6.54
CA PHE A 164 15.00 -23.75 6.85
C PHE A 164 15.40 -22.79 5.73
N LEU A 165 16.08 -21.72 6.14
CA LEU A 165 16.76 -20.79 5.26
C LEU A 165 17.98 -21.44 4.60
N GLU A 166 18.37 -20.96 3.42
CA GLU A 166 19.48 -21.54 2.63
C GLU A 166 20.80 -21.59 3.41
N HIS A 167 21.09 -20.56 4.21
CA HIS A 167 22.32 -20.49 5.01
C HIS A 167 22.31 -21.39 6.26
N ASP A 168 21.14 -21.83 6.71
CA ASP A 168 20.98 -22.73 7.86
C ASP A 168 21.07 -24.21 7.44
N LEU A 169 20.85 -24.53 6.16
CA LEU A 169 20.93 -25.90 5.65
C LEU A 169 22.30 -26.57 5.89
N PRO A 170 23.46 -25.91 5.66
CA PRO A 170 24.77 -26.49 5.95
C PRO A 170 24.98 -26.74 7.46
N LEU A 171 24.48 -25.86 8.32
CA LEU A 171 24.58 -26.01 9.77
C LEU A 171 23.77 -27.23 10.24
N PHE A 172 22.53 -27.37 9.75
CA PHE A 172 21.70 -28.52 10.07
C PHE A 172 22.28 -29.83 9.56
N ALA A 173 22.87 -29.84 8.35
CA ALA A 173 23.60 -30.99 7.83
C ALA A 173 24.80 -31.38 8.72
N GLY A 174 25.52 -30.38 9.25
CA GLY A 174 26.58 -30.57 10.24
C GLY A 174 26.08 -31.27 11.52
N ILE A 175 25.00 -30.75 12.11
CA ILE A 175 24.36 -31.34 13.31
C ILE A 175 23.93 -32.80 13.05
N LEU A 176 23.34 -33.08 11.88
CA LEU A 176 22.97 -34.43 11.48
C LEU A 176 24.18 -35.36 11.38
N SER A 177 25.27 -34.90 10.75
CA SER A 177 26.48 -35.71 10.57
C SER A 177 27.20 -36.03 11.89
N ASP A 178 27.15 -35.11 12.87
CA ASP A 178 27.72 -35.32 14.20
C ASP A 178 26.93 -36.35 15.03
N LEU A 179 25.60 -36.33 14.95
CA LEU A 179 24.72 -37.27 15.68
C LEU A 179 24.61 -38.65 15.02
N PHE A 180 24.81 -38.72 13.70
CA PHE A 180 24.72 -39.93 12.89
C PHE A 180 25.98 -40.11 12.00
N PRO A 181 27.14 -40.40 12.59
CA PRO A 181 28.39 -40.50 11.85
C PRO A 181 28.39 -41.71 10.89
N GLY A 182 28.84 -41.49 9.65
CA GLY A 182 29.04 -42.55 8.65
C GLY A 182 27.78 -43.07 7.95
N LEU A 183 26.65 -42.36 8.09
CA LEU A 183 25.38 -42.70 7.44
C LEU A 183 25.04 -41.68 6.35
N ASP A 184 25.25 -42.06 5.09
CA ASP A 184 24.79 -41.27 3.94
C ASP A 184 23.31 -41.57 3.65
N VAL A 185 22.49 -40.53 3.63
CA VAL A 185 21.06 -40.67 3.30
C VAL A 185 20.91 -40.84 1.79
N PRO A 186 20.33 -41.94 1.29
CA PRO A 186 20.19 -42.16 -0.14
C PRO A 186 19.30 -41.07 -0.76
N TYR A 187 19.66 -40.66 -1.97
CA TYR A 187 18.83 -39.78 -2.79
C TYR A 187 17.54 -40.52 -3.17
N VAL A 188 16.39 -39.89 -2.98
CA VAL A 188 15.10 -40.43 -3.41
C VAL A 188 14.88 -40.01 -4.86
N ASP A 189 14.84 -40.99 -5.76
CA ASP A 189 14.57 -40.73 -7.17
C ASP A 189 13.06 -40.53 -7.39
N TYR A 190 12.66 -39.29 -7.66
CA TYR A 190 11.29 -38.90 -8.00
C TYR A 190 11.02 -38.96 -9.51
N GLY A 191 11.88 -39.62 -10.29
CA GLY A 191 12.05 -39.46 -11.73
C GLY A 191 10.80 -39.22 -12.59
N VAL A 192 9.67 -39.88 -12.32
CA VAL A 192 8.42 -39.65 -13.07
C VAL A 192 7.80 -38.28 -12.75
N LEU A 193 7.69 -37.94 -11.47
CA LEU A 193 7.18 -36.64 -11.02
C LEU A 193 8.14 -35.51 -11.39
N GLN A 194 9.44 -35.71 -11.17
CA GLN A 194 10.45 -34.71 -11.53
C GLN A 194 10.41 -34.41 -13.03
N LYS A 195 10.35 -35.45 -13.87
CA LYS A 195 10.24 -35.28 -15.31
C LYS A 195 8.94 -34.56 -15.70
N SER A 196 7.81 -34.89 -15.08
CA SER A 196 6.56 -34.16 -15.33
C SER A 196 6.64 -32.68 -14.94
N ILE A 197 7.36 -32.34 -13.87
CA ILE A 197 7.62 -30.95 -13.48
C ILE A 197 8.47 -30.25 -14.53
N GLU A 198 9.54 -30.90 -14.99
CA GLU A 198 10.40 -30.38 -16.06
C GLU A 198 9.63 -30.17 -17.37
N ASP A 199 8.79 -31.13 -17.77
CA ASP A 199 7.93 -31.05 -18.96
C ASP A 199 6.91 -29.91 -18.84
N THR A 200 6.33 -29.71 -17.64
CA THR A 200 5.38 -28.62 -17.36
C THR A 200 6.06 -27.25 -17.39
N LEU A 201 7.30 -27.17 -16.87
CA LEU A 201 8.11 -25.95 -16.95
C LEU A 201 8.43 -25.60 -18.41
N ASP A 202 8.83 -26.59 -19.22
CA ASP A 202 9.10 -26.40 -20.65
C ASP A 202 7.83 -25.96 -21.40
N ALA A 203 6.68 -26.59 -21.12
CA ALA A 203 5.39 -26.21 -21.72
C ALA A 203 4.95 -24.77 -21.37
N ALA A 204 5.31 -24.29 -20.18
CA ALA A 204 5.07 -22.92 -19.75
C ALA A 204 6.18 -21.94 -20.20
N GLY A 205 7.23 -22.42 -20.87
CA GLY A 205 8.40 -21.63 -21.27
C GLY A 205 9.23 -21.10 -20.10
N LEU A 206 9.19 -21.77 -18.94
CA LEU A 206 9.90 -21.38 -17.72
C LEU A 206 11.27 -22.05 -17.63
N GLN A 207 12.22 -21.43 -16.93
CA GLN A 207 13.57 -21.99 -16.76
C GLN A 207 13.60 -23.18 -15.78
N LYS A 208 14.28 -24.25 -16.18
CA LYS A 208 14.48 -25.47 -15.37
C LYS A 208 15.63 -25.31 -14.37
N LYS A 209 15.38 -24.57 -13.30
CA LYS A 209 16.36 -24.43 -12.21
C LYS A 209 16.19 -25.55 -11.17
N ALA A 210 17.28 -26.29 -10.91
CA ALA A 210 17.26 -27.43 -9.98
C ALA A 210 16.74 -27.07 -8.59
N SER A 211 17.16 -25.93 -8.01
CA SER A 211 16.67 -25.46 -6.70
C SER A 211 15.15 -25.24 -6.67
N PHE A 212 14.58 -24.73 -7.76
CA PHE A 212 13.14 -24.52 -7.87
C PHE A 212 12.39 -25.85 -7.96
N ILE A 213 12.88 -26.79 -8.78
CA ILE A 213 12.29 -28.14 -8.92
C ILE A 213 12.29 -28.86 -7.56
N THR A 214 13.38 -28.80 -6.81
CA THR A 214 13.45 -29.35 -5.43
C THR A 214 12.38 -28.74 -4.53
N LYS A 215 12.17 -27.42 -4.59
CA LYS A 215 11.11 -26.76 -3.81
C LYS A 215 9.69 -27.17 -4.24
N VAL A 216 9.45 -27.43 -5.53
CA VAL A 216 8.16 -27.97 -6.01
C VAL A 216 7.91 -29.37 -5.45
N ILE A 217 8.94 -30.22 -5.43
CA ILE A 217 8.87 -31.56 -4.83
C ILE A 217 8.60 -31.47 -3.32
N GLN A 218 9.26 -30.56 -2.60
CA GLN A 218 9.01 -30.36 -1.16
C GLN A 218 7.56 -29.94 -0.85
N VAL A 219 6.95 -29.12 -1.72
CA VAL A 219 5.52 -28.77 -1.60
C VAL A 219 4.65 -30.02 -1.76
N HIS A 220 4.96 -30.88 -2.74
CA HIS A 220 4.25 -32.14 -2.93
C HIS A 220 4.38 -33.08 -1.73
N GLU A 221 5.60 -33.31 -1.22
CA GLU A 221 5.85 -34.18 -0.05
C GLU A 221 5.11 -33.69 1.19
N THR A 222 5.15 -32.37 1.43
CA THR A 222 4.47 -31.75 2.56
C THR A 222 2.95 -31.93 2.45
N GLN A 223 2.41 -31.85 1.23
CA GLN A 223 1.00 -32.04 0.95
C GLN A 223 0.51 -33.47 1.22
N LEU A 224 1.36 -34.49 1.02
CA LEU A 224 1.01 -35.88 1.31
C LEU A 224 0.78 -36.11 2.81
N VAL A 225 1.47 -35.36 3.67
CA VAL A 225 1.43 -35.53 5.12
C VAL A 225 0.37 -34.62 5.77
N ARG A 226 0.19 -33.40 5.25
CA ARG A 226 -0.67 -32.37 5.85
C ARG A 226 -1.68 -31.82 4.84
N HIS A 227 -2.95 -31.72 5.26
CA HIS A 227 -4.01 -31.09 4.45
C HIS A 227 -3.99 -29.56 4.50
N GLY A 228 -3.41 -28.98 5.57
CA GLY A 228 -3.14 -27.55 5.71
C GLY A 228 -1.65 -27.27 5.53
N MET A 229 -1.27 -26.36 4.63
CA MET A 229 0.13 -26.02 4.39
C MET A 229 0.36 -24.54 4.09
N MET A 230 1.50 -24.02 4.52
CA MET A 230 1.94 -22.65 4.31
C MET A 230 3.18 -22.64 3.42
N VAL A 231 3.10 -21.91 2.31
CA VAL A 231 4.25 -21.57 1.46
C VAL A 231 4.65 -20.14 1.84
N VAL A 232 5.76 -20.02 2.55
CA VAL A 232 6.26 -18.77 3.14
C VAL A 232 7.44 -18.28 2.34
N GLY A 233 7.58 -16.96 2.19
CA GLY A 233 8.79 -16.37 1.63
C GLY A 233 8.57 -14.99 1.06
N GLU A 234 9.66 -14.33 0.69
CA GLU A 234 9.63 -12.96 0.17
C GLU A 234 8.84 -12.80 -1.13
N ALA A 235 8.51 -11.56 -1.47
CA ALA A 235 7.94 -11.24 -2.77
C ALA A 235 8.93 -11.64 -3.89
N GLY A 236 8.41 -12.22 -4.97
CA GLY A 236 9.25 -12.64 -6.11
C GLY A 236 9.95 -14.00 -5.95
N SER A 237 9.79 -14.73 -4.84
CA SER A 237 10.38 -16.06 -4.66
C SER A 237 9.71 -17.20 -5.46
N GLY A 238 8.72 -16.90 -6.31
CA GLY A 238 8.09 -17.89 -7.19
C GLY A 238 7.05 -18.81 -6.52
N LYS A 239 6.53 -18.46 -5.34
CA LYS A 239 5.52 -19.26 -4.60
C LYS A 239 4.29 -19.61 -5.43
N SER A 240 3.65 -18.61 -6.04
CA SER A 240 2.45 -18.82 -6.86
C SER A 240 2.74 -19.71 -8.08
N THR A 241 3.92 -19.55 -8.67
CA THR A 241 4.41 -20.38 -9.78
C THR A 241 4.69 -21.82 -9.33
N ASN A 242 5.27 -22.02 -8.14
CA ASN A 242 5.52 -23.35 -7.58
C ASN A 242 4.20 -24.13 -7.44
N MET A 243 3.21 -23.54 -6.77
CA MET A 243 1.89 -24.18 -6.62
C MET A 243 1.20 -24.40 -7.97
N LYS A 244 1.35 -23.48 -8.94
CA LYS A 244 0.82 -23.65 -10.30
C LYS A 244 1.45 -24.85 -10.99
N VAL A 245 2.78 -24.89 -11.06
CA VAL A 245 3.54 -25.94 -11.74
C VAL A 245 3.24 -27.29 -11.10
N LEU A 246 3.12 -27.37 -9.77
CA LEU A 246 2.73 -28.61 -9.11
C LEU A 246 1.32 -29.07 -9.51
N ALA A 247 0.33 -28.17 -9.50
CA ALA A 247 -1.05 -28.49 -9.89
C ALA A 247 -1.13 -28.98 -11.34
N ASP A 248 -0.44 -28.29 -12.25
CA ASP A 248 -0.40 -28.61 -13.68
C ASP A 248 0.34 -29.95 -13.91
N SER A 249 1.43 -30.21 -13.18
CA SER A 249 2.18 -31.48 -13.27
C SER A 249 1.37 -32.68 -12.77
N LEU A 250 0.66 -32.54 -11.65
CA LEU A 250 -0.21 -33.60 -11.12
C LEU A 250 -1.37 -33.91 -12.07
N THR A 251 -1.89 -32.88 -12.73
CA THR A 251 -2.93 -33.00 -13.76
C THR A 251 -2.40 -33.75 -14.98
N LEU A 252 -1.23 -33.37 -15.47
CA LEU A 252 -0.56 -34.02 -16.61
C LEU A 252 -0.27 -35.51 -16.36
N LEU A 253 0.19 -35.87 -15.16
CA LEU A 253 0.43 -37.27 -14.78
C LEU A 253 -0.85 -38.10 -14.82
N ASN A 254 -1.95 -37.54 -14.33
CA ASN A 254 -3.26 -38.20 -14.36
C ASN A 254 -3.79 -38.36 -15.80
N GLU A 255 -3.64 -37.34 -16.64
CA GLU A 255 -4.02 -37.40 -18.06
C GLU A 255 -3.20 -38.44 -18.84
N ASN A 256 -1.92 -38.61 -18.50
CA ASN A 256 -1.05 -39.64 -19.04
C ASN A 256 -1.34 -41.05 -18.50
N GLY A 257 -2.35 -41.21 -17.64
CA GLY A 257 -2.73 -42.50 -17.05
C GLY A 257 -1.71 -43.04 -16.04
N VAL A 258 -0.79 -42.20 -15.55
CA VAL A 258 0.18 -42.59 -14.53
C VAL A 258 -0.51 -42.61 -13.18
N VAL A 259 -0.64 -43.80 -12.60
CA VAL A 259 -1.22 -43.98 -11.27
C VAL A 259 -0.08 -44.06 -10.26
N ASP A 260 -0.01 -43.09 -9.37
CA ASP A 260 0.87 -43.15 -8.21
C ASP A 260 0.44 -44.27 -7.25
N ARG A 261 1.38 -44.81 -6.46
CA ARG A 261 1.11 -45.85 -5.46
C ARG A 261 0.00 -45.46 -4.48
N ASP A 262 -0.10 -44.17 -4.14
CA ASP A 262 -1.08 -43.62 -3.21
C ASP A 262 -2.29 -42.98 -3.92
N GLY A 263 -2.40 -43.10 -5.25
CA GLY A 263 -3.50 -42.54 -6.05
C GLY A 263 -3.58 -41.01 -6.03
N PHE A 264 -2.46 -40.33 -5.76
CA PHE A 264 -2.44 -38.89 -5.52
C PHE A 264 -2.51 -38.06 -6.82
N TYR A 265 -2.00 -38.58 -7.93
CA TYR A 265 -2.00 -37.92 -9.24
C TYR A 265 -3.43 -37.81 -9.77
N LYS A 266 -3.99 -36.61 -9.66
CA LYS A 266 -5.36 -36.24 -10.03
C LYS A 266 -5.36 -34.83 -10.59
N VAL A 267 -6.42 -34.48 -11.33
CA VAL A 267 -6.65 -33.09 -11.75
C VAL A 267 -6.78 -32.19 -10.51
N VAL A 268 -6.07 -31.07 -10.52
CA VAL A 268 -6.04 -30.12 -9.41
C VAL A 268 -6.65 -28.78 -9.83
N ASP A 269 -7.73 -28.37 -9.17
CA ASP A 269 -8.30 -27.03 -9.36
C ASP A 269 -7.93 -26.10 -8.19
N ARG A 270 -7.49 -24.88 -8.51
CA ARG A 270 -7.06 -23.88 -7.51
C ARG A 270 -8.12 -22.79 -7.37
N LEU A 271 -8.60 -22.58 -6.15
CA LEU A 271 -9.55 -21.55 -5.74
C LEU A 271 -8.81 -20.53 -4.88
N ILE A 272 -8.42 -19.41 -5.46
CA ILE A 272 -7.55 -18.41 -4.81
C ILE A 272 -8.42 -17.30 -4.19
N LEU A 273 -8.10 -16.89 -2.97
CA LEU A 273 -8.69 -15.71 -2.32
C LEU A 273 -7.66 -14.99 -1.45
N ASN A 274 -7.80 -13.68 -1.29
CA ASN A 274 -7.02 -12.93 -0.32
C ASN A 274 -7.84 -12.74 0.97
N PRO A 275 -7.43 -13.34 2.11
CA PRO A 275 -8.21 -13.27 3.36
C PRO A 275 -8.32 -11.85 3.93
N LYS A 276 -7.44 -10.92 3.53
CA LYS A 276 -7.39 -9.53 4.00
C LYS A 276 -7.99 -8.51 3.05
N SER A 277 -8.39 -8.95 1.86
CA SER A 277 -9.16 -8.12 0.93
C SER A 277 -10.60 -7.88 1.39
N ILE A 278 -11.07 -8.64 2.38
CA ILE A 278 -12.43 -8.69 2.90
C ILE A 278 -12.40 -8.73 4.43
N THR A 279 -13.53 -8.46 5.07
CA THR A 279 -13.63 -8.54 6.53
C THR A 279 -13.74 -9.99 7.01
N ALA A 280 -13.44 -10.25 8.29
CA ALA A 280 -13.58 -11.59 8.87
C ALA A 280 -15.04 -12.12 8.79
N GLY A 281 -16.03 -11.25 8.94
CA GLY A 281 -17.45 -11.58 8.76
C GLY A 281 -17.78 -11.94 7.31
N GLU A 282 -17.24 -11.24 6.32
CA GLU A 282 -17.39 -11.59 4.90
C GLU A 282 -16.66 -12.91 4.54
N LEU A 283 -15.58 -13.25 5.25
CA LEU A 283 -14.79 -14.47 5.04
C LEU A 283 -15.52 -15.72 5.55
N TYR A 284 -16.06 -15.69 6.78
CA TYR A 284 -16.65 -16.84 7.48
C TYR A 284 -18.18 -16.83 7.57
N GLY A 285 -18.80 -15.67 7.38
CA GLY A 285 -20.21 -15.42 7.66
C GLY A 285 -20.41 -14.75 9.02
N GLU A 286 -21.47 -13.95 9.12
CA GLU A 286 -21.82 -13.17 10.31
C GLU A 286 -23.34 -13.07 10.45
N PHE A 287 -23.82 -12.86 11.67
CA PHE A 287 -25.22 -12.50 11.92
C PHE A 287 -25.38 -11.00 11.72
N ASN A 288 -26.43 -10.60 11.01
CA ASN A 288 -26.77 -9.18 10.90
C ASN A 288 -27.56 -8.76 12.13
N ASP A 289 -26.98 -7.93 13.00
CA ASP A 289 -27.56 -7.50 14.27
C ASP A 289 -28.95 -6.84 14.14
N MET A 290 -29.25 -6.22 13.00
CA MET A 290 -30.56 -5.59 12.79
C MET A 290 -31.65 -6.57 12.36
N THR A 291 -31.29 -7.63 11.62
CA THR A 291 -32.27 -8.58 11.04
C THR A 291 -32.27 -9.93 11.74
N ASN A 292 -31.24 -10.22 12.54
CA ASN A 292 -30.92 -11.55 13.08
C ASN A 292 -30.80 -12.66 12.02
N GLU A 293 -30.62 -12.30 10.75
CA GLU A 293 -30.40 -13.25 9.67
C GLU A 293 -28.91 -13.59 9.52
N TRP A 294 -28.62 -14.86 9.22
CA TRP A 294 -27.27 -15.32 8.92
C TRP A 294 -26.85 -14.92 7.50
N LYS A 295 -25.78 -14.14 7.39
CA LYS A 295 -25.10 -13.87 6.12
C LYS A 295 -23.94 -14.85 5.96
N ASP A 296 -23.95 -15.61 4.89
CA ASP A 296 -22.94 -16.64 4.62
C ASP A 296 -21.61 -16.03 4.11
N GLY A 297 -20.50 -16.70 4.41
CA GLY A 297 -19.15 -16.26 4.02
C GLY A 297 -18.62 -16.91 2.74
N ILE A 298 -17.52 -16.38 2.22
CA ILE A 298 -16.86 -16.90 1.02
C ILE A 298 -16.24 -18.28 1.27
N VAL A 299 -15.51 -18.49 2.37
CA VAL A 299 -14.84 -19.76 2.67
C VAL A 299 -15.83 -20.92 2.84
N PRO A 300 -16.90 -20.80 3.66
CA PRO A 300 -17.93 -21.83 3.75
C PRO A 300 -18.50 -22.22 2.39
N LYS A 301 -18.84 -21.24 1.55
CA LYS A 301 -19.37 -21.49 0.21
C LYS A 301 -18.39 -22.28 -0.65
N LEU A 302 -17.10 -21.92 -0.65
CA LEU A 302 -16.07 -22.66 -1.38
C LEU A 302 -15.98 -24.11 -0.87
N VAL A 303 -15.90 -24.32 0.45
CA VAL A 303 -15.84 -25.68 1.03
C VAL A 303 -17.09 -26.50 0.67
N ARG A 304 -18.30 -25.92 0.79
CA ARG A 304 -19.55 -26.60 0.40
C ARG A 304 -19.56 -26.96 -1.08
N SER A 305 -19.05 -26.09 -1.96
CA SER A 305 -18.96 -26.38 -3.40
C SER A 305 -18.05 -27.59 -3.70
N VAL A 306 -16.97 -27.76 -2.93
CA VAL A 306 -16.07 -28.91 -3.06
C VAL A 306 -16.72 -30.18 -2.51
N CYS A 307 -17.40 -30.10 -1.37
CA CYS A 307 -18.18 -31.23 -0.84
C CYS A 307 -19.26 -31.69 -1.82
N GLN A 308 -19.97 -30.75 -2.45
CA GLN A 308 -20.99 -31.06 -3.46
C GLN A 308 -20.37 -31.73 -4.69
N ALA A 309 -19.25 -31.21 -5.19
CA ALA A 309 -18.56 -31.82 -6.33
C ALA A 309 -18.15 -33.28 -6.07
N LEU A 310 -17.73 -33.61 -4.84
CA LEU A 310 -17.43 -34.98 -4.45
C LEU A 310 -18.68 -35.88 -4.47
N VAL A 311 -19.82 -35.36 -4.00
CA VAL A 311 -21.12 -36.07 -4.05
C VAL A 311 -21.56 -36.30 -5.49
N ASP A 312 -21.30 -35.34 -6.38
CA ASP A 312 -21.62 -35.42 -7.81
C ASP A 312 -20.66 -36.35 -8.59
N GLY A 313 -19.71 -37.01 -7.91
CA GLY A 313 -18.81 -38.01 -8.47
C GLY A 313 -17.48 -37.45 -9.02
N SER A 314 -17.15 -36.19 -8.75
CA SER A 314 -15.84 -35.62 -9.12
C SER A 314 -14.75 -36.07 -8.14
N ASP A 315 -13.74 -36.75 -8.66
CA ASP A 315 -12.52 -37.16 -7.93
C ASP A 315 -11.38 -36.12 -8.04
N ASN A 316 -11.67 -34.93 -8.58
CA ASN A 316 -10.68 -33.86 -8.69
C ASN A 316 -10.26 -33.35 -7.31
N ARG A 317 -8.96 -33.08 -7.16
CA ARG A 317 -8.42 -32.39 -6.00
C ARG A 317 -8.70 -30.90 -6.13
N LYS A 318 -9.07 -30.27 -5.01
CA LYS A 318 -9.37 -28.84 -4.95
C LYS A 318 -8.45 -28.19 -3.92
N TRP A 319 -7.78 -27.11 -4.29
CA TRP A 319 -6.93 -26.34 -3.38
C TRP A 319 -7.59 -24.98 -3.13
N ILE A 320 -7.92 -24.69 -1.88
CA ILE A 320 -8.29 -23.33 -1.48
C ILE A 320 -7.01 -22.63 -1.05
N VAL A 321 -6.58 -21.65 -1.84
CA VAL A 321 -5.32 -20.91 -1.66
C VAL A 321 -5.62 -19.53 -1.07
N PHE A 322 -5.17 -19.32 0.16
CA PHE A 322 -5.23 -18.03 0.85
C PHE A 322 -3.96 -17.23 0.54
N ASP A 323 -4.08 -16.29 -0.39
CA ASP A 323 -2.99 -15.43 -0.83
C ASP A 323 -3.08 -14.07 -0.14
N GLY A 324 -2.44 -13.92 1.02
CA GLY A 324 -2.43 -12.70 1.82
C GLY A 324 -1.76 -12.88 3.18
N PRO A 325 -1.60 -11.79 3.97
CA PRO A 325 -0.99 -11.89 5.29
C PRO A 325 -1.87 -12.72 6.25
N VAL A 326 -1.20 -13.47 7.13
CA VAL A 326 -1.83 -14.25 8.20
C VAL A 326 -1.62 -13.54 9.53
N ASP A 327 -2.71 -13.41 10.29
CA ASP A 327 -2.69 -12.91 11.66
C ASP A 327 -3.57 -13.77 12.55
N ALA A 328 -3.40 -13.58 13.86
CA ALA A 328 -4.05 -14.37 14.88
C ALA A 328 -5.59 -14.26 14.90
N ILE A 329 -6.22 -13.19 14.40
CA ILE A 329 -7.69 -13.05 14.53
C ILE A 329 -8.42 -13.98 13.57
N TRP A 330 -8.17 -13.89 12.26
CA TRP A 330 -8.96 -14.66 11.31
C TRP A 330 -8.50 -16.12 11.21
N ILE A 331 -7.20 -16.40 11.35
CA ILE A 331 -6.68 -17.78 11.17
C ILE A 331 -7.10 -18.69 12.31
N GLU A 332 -7.40 -18.14 13.49
CA GLU A 332 -7.75 -18.95 14.66
C GLU A 332 -9.06 -19.71 14.48
N ASN A 333 -10.02 -19.14 13.74
CA ASN A 333 -11.24 -19.84 13.35
C ASN A 333 -10.98 -21.05 12.43
N MET A 334 -9.78 -21.15 11.83
CA MET A 334 -9.36 -22.32 11.05
C MET A 334 -8.68 -23.41 11.88
N ASN A 335 -8.42 -23.21 13.16
CA ASN A 335 -7.66 -24.16 13.95
C ASN A 335 -8.29 -25.55 14.00
N THR A 336 -9.61 -25.65 14.13
CA THR A 336 -10.32 -26.94 14.16
C THR A 336 -10.28 -27.67 12.83
N VAL A 337 -10.16 -26.93 11.73
CA VAL A 337 -10.09 -27.51 10.38
C VAL A 337 -8.67 -27.87 9.99
N LEU A 338 -7.66 -27.13 10.45
CA LEU A 338 -6.24 -27.40 10.18
C LEU A 338 -5.67 -28.54 11.04
N ASP A 339 -6.31 -28.86 12.17
CA ASP A 339 -5.96 -30.02 13.00
C ASP A 339 -6.48 -31.35 12.42
N ASP A 340 -6.19 -32.46 13.10
CA ASP A 340 -6.62 -33.81 12.69
C ASP A 340 -8.15 -33.98 12.62
N ASN A 341 -8.90 -33.07 13.26
CA ASN A 341 -10.37 -33.04 13.25
C ASN A 341 -10.97 -32.73 11.87
N LYS A 342 -10.25 -32.02 10.99
CA LYS A 342 -10.68 -31.69 9.61
C LYS A 342 -12.11 -31.16 9.51
N THR A 343 -12.54 -30.33 10.46
CA THR A 343 -13.92 -29.80 10.52
C THR A 343 -13.91 -28.29 10.68
N LEU A 344 -14.53 -27.60 9.72
CA LEU A 344 -14.77 -26.17 9.77
C LEU A 344 -16.01 -25.89 10.62
N CYS A 345 -15.85 -25.11 11.68
CA CYS A 345 -16.92 -24.73 12.60
C CYS A 345 -17.26 -23.25 12.37
N LEU A 346 -18.54 -22.96 12.11
CA LEU A 346 -19.03 -21.60 11.90
C LEU A 346 -19.78 -21.06 13.12
N ALA A 347 -19.93 -19.74 13.21
CA ALA A 347 -20.60 -19.08 14.33
C ALA A 347 -22.09 -19.46 14.46
N ASN A 348 -22.76 -19.79 13.36
CA ASN A 348 -24.11 -20.36 13.35
C ASN A 348 -24.19 -21.84 13.82
N SER A 349 -23.11 -22.36 14.39
CA SER A 349 -22.94 -23.76 14.82
C SER A 349 -22.96 -24.81 13.70
N GLU A 350 -22.91 -24.40 12.43
CA GLU A 350 -22.71 -25.32 11.31
C GLU A 350 -21.30 -25.93 11.37
N ARG A 351 -21.23 -27.24 11.14
CA ARG A 351 -19.98 -28.01 11.12
C ARG A 351 -19.82 -28.69 9.78
N ILE A 352 -18.84 -28.25 9.00
CA ILE A 352 -18.55 -28.77 7.66
C ILE A 352 -17.27 -29.60 7.72
N LYS A 353 -17.39 -30.91 7.52
CA LYS A 353 -16.23 -31.80 7.47
C LYS A 353 -15.53 -31.69 6.12
N LEU A 354 -14.21 -31.54 6.14
CA LEU A 354 -13.41 -31.43 4.92
C LEU A 354 -13.32 -32.78 4.19
N PRO A 355 -13.55 -32.81 2.87
CA PRO A 355 -13.31 -33.98 2.07
C PRO A 355 -11.80 -34.22 1.92
N HIS A 356 -11.42 -35.48 1.70
CA HIS A 356 -10.02 -35.87 1.52
C HIS A 356 -9.38 -35.30 0.22
N THR A 357 -10.20 -34.86 -0.73
CA THR A 357 -9.78 -34.21 -1.98
C THR A 357 -9.43 -32.74 -1.80
N LEU A 358 -9.79 -32.11 -0.67
CA LEU A 358 -9.59 -30.69 -0.41
C LEU A 358 -8.31 -30.44 0.40
N HIS A 359 -7.48 -29.51 -0.08
CA HIS A 359 -6.33 -28.98 0.65
C HIS A 359 -6.48 -27.47 0.87
N MET A 360 -6.02 -26.98 2.02
CA MET A 360 -5.94 -25.57 2.35
C MET A 360 -4.48 -25.12 2.27
N MET A 361 -4.20 -24.18 1.38
CA MET A 361 -2.85 -23.65 1.16
C MET A 361 -2.81 -22.18 1.53
N PHE A 362 -1.73 -21.72 2.14
CA PHE A 362 -1.52 -20.32 2.48
C PHE A 362 -0.26 -19.81 1.77
N GLU A 363 -0.39 -18.74 0.97
CA GLU A 363 0.74 -18.04 0.37
C GLU A 363 0.99 -16.74 1.13
N VAL A 364 2.03 -16.75 1.96
CA VAL A 364 2.33 -15.67 2.91
C VAL A 364 3.75 -15.14 2.72
N GLN A 365 3.98 -13.89 3.11
CA GLN A 365 5.32 -13.30 3.10
C GLN A 365 6.14 -13.76 4.32
N ASP A 366 5.56 -13.54 5.50
CA ASP A 366 6.13 -13.89 6.78
C ASP A 366 5.03 -14.33 7.76
N LEU A 367 5.43 -14.79 8.94
CA LEU A 367 4.56 -15.32 9.98
C LEU A 367 4.77 -14.61 11.33
N LYS A 368 5.24 -13.36 11.31
CA LYS A 368 5.57 -12.57 12.51
C LYS A 368 4.40 -12.43 13.48
N VAL A 369 3.19 -12.44 12.92
CA VAL A 369 1.93 -12.19 13.65
C VAL A 369 1.07 -13.45 13.78
N ALA A 370 1.53 -14.57 13.25
CA ALA A 370 0.85 -15.85 13.41
C ALA A 370 1.21 -16.46 14.78
N SER A 371 0.24 -17.12 15.42
CA SER A 371 0.53 -17.82 16.67
C SER A 371 1.33 -19.12 16.40
N PRO A 372 2.36 -19.45 17.21
CA PRO A 372 3.11 -20.71 17.08
C PRO A 372 2.21 -21.96 17.05
N ALA A 373 1.08 -21.92 17.76
CA ALA A 373 0.08 -22.99 17.73
C ALA A 373 -0.53 -23.21 16.34
N THR A 374 -0.76 -22.14 15.58
CA THR A 374 -1.25 -22.19 14.20
C THR A 374 -0.16 -22.73 13.26
N VAL A 375 1.06 -22.22 13.40
CA VAL A 375 2.23 -22.66 12.62
C VAL A 375 2.46 -24.17 12.79
N SER A 376 2.38 -24.68 14.02
CA SER A 376 2.58 -26.11 14.33
C SER A 376 1.55 -27.06 13.70
N ARG A 377 0.39 -26.55 13.26
CA ARG A 377 -0.69 -27.35 12.64
C ARG A 377 -0.53 -27.48 11.12
N CYS A 378 0.24 -26.58 10.50
CA CYS A 378 0.41 -26.56 9.05
C CYS A 378 1.75 -27.18 8.64
N GLY A 379 1.76 -27.81 7.47
CA GLY A 379 3.01 -28.07 6.75
C GLY A 379 3.67 -26.77 6.33
N MET A 380 4.99 -26.73 6.24
CA MET A 380 5.74 -25.49 6.04
C MET A 380 6.78 -25.66 4.94
N VAL A 381 6.74 -24.80 3.93
CA VAL A 381 7.77 -24.72 2.90
C VAL A 381 8.20 -23.26 2.74
N TYR A 382 9.47 -23.00 3.03
CA TYR A 382 10.08 -21.69 2.86
C TYR A 382 10.75 -21.56 1.49
N MET A 383 10.50 -20.43 0.80
CA MET A 383 11.02 -20.11 -0.53
C MET A 383 11.68 -18.73 -0.58
N GLU A 384 12.93 -18.70 -1.05
CA GLU A 384 13.73 -17.49 -1.22
C GLU A 384 13.87 -17.11 -2.69
N GLN A 385 14.19 -15.84 -2.98
CA GLN A 385 14.40 -15.38 -4.36
C GLN A 385 15.56 -16.12 -5.06
N VAL A 386 16.55 -16.59 -4.29
CA VAL A 386 17.67 -17.38 -4.81
C VAL A 386 17.23 -18.69 -5.44
N HIS A 387 16.12 -19.30 -5.01
CA HIS A 387 15.64 -20.57 -5.56
C HIS A 387 15.16 -20.45 -7.01
N VAL A 388 14.67 -19.26 -7.41
CA VAL A 388 14.32 -18.93 -8.80
C VAL A 388 15.50 -18.26 -9.51
N GLY A 389 16.13 -17.27 -8.86
CA GLY A 389 17.23 -16.46 -9.41
C GLY A 389 16.75 -15.40 -10.41
N LEU A 390 17.42 -14.23 -10.38
CA LEU A 390 17.07 -13.07 -11.21
C LEU A 390 17.22 -13.34 -12.70
N LEU A 391 18.30 -13.99 -13.13
CA LEU A 391 18.55 -14.28 -14.55
C LEU A 391 17.51 -15.23 -15.16
N SER A 392 16.88 -16.07 -14.34
CA SER A 392 15.79 -16.94 -14.80
C SER A 392 14.59 -16.12 -15.28
N LEU A 393 14.33 -14.97 -14.67
CA LEU A 393 13.27 -14.05 -15.10
C LEU A 393 13.60 -13.45 -16.47
N VAL A 394 14.85 -13.02 -16.66
CA VAL A 394 15.35 -12.43 -17.92
C VAL A 394 15.24 -13.42 -19.08
N ARG A 395 15.74 -14.66 -18.88
CA ARG A 395 15.68 -15.72 -19.90
C ARG A 395 14.25 -16.11 -20.24
N THR A 396 13.39 -16.26 -19.24
CA THR A 396 11.96 -16.56 -19.44
C THR A 396 11.29 -15.44 -20.24
N TRP A 397 11.57 -14.18 -19.92
CA TRP A 397 11.04 -13.02 -20.63
C TRP A 397 11.51 -12.98 -22.09
N GLY A 398 12.79 -13.24 -22.35
CA GLY A 398 13.33 -13.34 -23.70
C GLY A 398 12.60 -14.39 -24.54
N THR A 399 12.40 -15.59 -23.99
CA THR A 399 11.73 -16.71 -24.68
C THR A 399 10.24 -16.48 -24.89
N ASN A 400 9.51 -15.97 -23.88
CA ASN A 400 8.04 -15.93 -23.89
C ASN A 400 7.44 -14.60 -24.31
N GLN A 401 8.20 -13.51 -24.30
CA GLN A 401 7.69 -12.17 -24.61
C GLN A 401 8.46 -11.54 -25.76
N LEU A 402 9.78 -11.39 -25.61
CA LEU A 402 10.58 -10.65 -26.60
C LEU A 402 10.69 -11.39 -27.94
N SER A 403 10.72 -12.71 -27.93
CA SER A 403 10.76 -13.57 -29.13
C SER A 403 9.57 -13.36 -30.07
N HIS A 404 8.44 -12.85 -29.57
CA HIS A 404 7.27 -12.53 -30.38
C HIS A 404 7.40 -11.18 -31.09
N LEU A 405 8.28 -10.30 -30.60
CA LEU A 405 8.49 -8.95 -31.13
C LEU A 405 9.70 -8.87 -32.06
N LEU A 406 10.80 -9.56 -31.72
CA LEU A 406 12.10 -9.39 -32.37
C LEU A 406 12.67 -10.72 -32.92
N PRO A 407 13.53 -10.65 -33.96
CA PRO A 407 14.28 -11.80 -34.45
C PRO A 407 15.20 -12.40 -33.38
N ALA A 408 15.48 -13.71 -33.48
CA ALA A 408 16.25 -14.46 -32.48
C ALA A 408 17.64 -13.85 -32.17
N GLU A 409 18.37 -13.37 -33.19
CA GLU A 409 19.68 -12.72 -32.99
C GLU A 409 19.59 -11.45 -32.14
N GLN A 410 18.53 -10.65 -32.34
CA GLN A 410 18.30 -9.44 -31.55
C GLN A 410 17.88 -9.77 -30.12
N VAL A 411 17.05 -10.80 -29.94
CA VAL A 411 16.64 -11.31 -28.62
C VAL A 411 17.86 -11.77 -27.83
N GLU A 412 18.73 -12.58 -28.43
CA GLU A 412 19.94 -13.09 -27.79
C GLU A 412 20.88 -11.95 -27.38
N ALA A 413 21.05 -10.93 -28.24
CA ALA A 413 21.84 -9.76 -27.93
C ALA A 413 21.27 -8.96 -26.74
N VAL A 414 19.95 -8.73 -26.70
CA VAL A 414 19.30 -8.01 -25.59
C VAL A 414 19.40 -8.80 -24.28
N VAL A 415 19.11 -10.10 -24.31
CA VAL A 415 19.22 -10.96 -23.13
C VAL A 415 20.65 -11.01 -22.62
N GLY A 416 21.65 -11.18 -23.50
CA GLY A 416 23.06 -11.18 -23.12
C GLY A 416 23.49 -9.88 -22.43
N MET A 417 23.09 -8.71 -22.98
CA MET A 417 23.38 -7.41 -22.35
C MET A 417 22.74 -7.26 -20.97
N ILE A 418 21.51 -7.77 -20.76
CA ILE A 418 20.87 -7.74 -19.45
C ILE A 418 21.63 -8.63 -18.46
N GLU A 419 21.96 -9.86 -18.85
CA GLU A 419 22.67 -10.81 -17.98
C GLU A 419 24.04 -10.29 -17.54
N ASP A 420 24.76 -9.62 -18.45
CA ASP A 420 26.10 -9.09 -18.19
C ASP A 420 26.10 -7.89 -17.21
N HIS A 421 24.98 -7.17 -17.08
CA HIS A 421 24.98 -5.85 -16.42
C HIS A 421 23.97 -5.69 -15.28
N VAL A 422 22.85 -6.41 -15.29
CA VAL A 422 21.74 -6.15 -14.35
C VAL A 422 22.09 -6.49 -12.90
N VAL A 423 22.86 -7.56 -12.67
CA VAL A 423 23.22 -8.01 -11.31
C VAL A 423 24.15 -6.99 -10.67
N ASP A 424 25.23 -6.60 -11.36
CA ASP A 424 26.17 -5.57 -10.90
C ASP A 424 25.46 -4.22 -10.62
N ALA A 425 24.47 -3.86 -11.45
CA ALA A 425 23.69 -2.64 -11.26
C ALA A 425 22.89 -2.69 -9.96
N ILE A 426 22.23 -3.82 -9.68
CA ILE A 426 21.45 -4.02 -8.47
C ILE A 426 22.37 -4.05 -7.24
N GLU A 427 23.49 -4.77 -7.29
CA GLU A 427 24.49 -4.80 -6.22
C GLU A 427 24.98 -3.39 -5.88
N PHE A 428 25.31 -2.57 -6.90
CA PHE A 428 25.71 -1.19 -6.68
C PHE A 428 24.60 -0.34 -6.03
N VAL A 429 23.35 -0.51 -6.46
CA VAL A 429 22.20 0.19 -5.84
C VAL A 429 22.05 -0.20 -4.37
N ARG A 430 22.19 -1.49 -4.03
CA ARG A 430 22.06 -2.00 -2.67
C ARG A 430 23.19 -1.54 -1.75
N GLU A 431 24.43 -1.46 -2.26
CA GLU A 431 25.60 -1.08 -1.46
C GLU A 431 25.80 0.43 -1.32
N PHE A 432 25.59 1.21 -2.39
CA PHE A 432 26.02 2.62 -2.44
C PHE A 432 24.89 3.65 -2.57
N CYS A 433 23.70 3.21 -2.96
CA CYS A 433 22.54 4.09 -3.16
C CYS A 433 21.52 3.94 -2.02
N LYS A 434 20.61 4.90 -1.93
CA LYS A 434 19.48 4.87 -0.99
C LYS A 434 18.17 5.00 -1.76
N GLU A 435 17.22 4.15 -1.41
CA GLU A 435 15.84 4.24 -1.89
C GLU A 435 14.95 4.70 -0.73
N LYS A 436 14.15 5.75 -0.93
CA LYS A 436 13.21 6.24 0.10
C LYS A 436 11.97 5.35 0.23
N VAL A 437 11.56 4.70 -0.87
CA VAL A 437 10.58 3.61 -0.88
C VAL A 437 11.32 2.38 -1.38
N LYS A 438 11.49 1.38 -0.52
CA LYS A 438 12.32 0.20 -0.82
C LYS A 438 11.69 -0.65 -1.94
N SER A 439 12.52 -1.09 -2.87
CA SER A 439 12.16 -2.05 -3.91
C SER A 439 12.77 -3.43 -3.62
N ASP A 440 12.19 -4.49 -4.17
CA ASP A 440 12.81 -5.82 -4.20
C ASP A 440 13.68 -5.99 -5.45
N ASP A 441 14.69 -6.86 -5.41
CA ASP A 441 15.60 -7.09 -6.56
C ASP A 441 14.84 -7.62 -7.78
N SER A 442 13.91 -8.55 -7.56
CA SER A 442 13.02 -9.04 -8.62
C SER A 442 12.13 -7.93 -9.21
N ASN A 443 11.77 -6.91 -8.41
CA ASN A 443 11.01 -5.76 -8.90
C ASN A 443 11.85 -4.86 -9.81
N LEU A 444 13.12 -4.60 -9.46
CA LEU A 444 14.04 -3.82 -10.30
C LEU A 444 14.26 -4.50 -11.65
N VAL A 445 14.46 -5.82 -11.66
CA VAL A 445 14.56 -6.60 -12.90
C VAL A 445 13.27 -6.53 -13.70
N ASN A 446 12.11 -6.79 -13.09
CA ASN A 446 10.82 -6.69 -13.80
C ASN A 446 10.58 -5.29 -14.39
N SER A 447 10.97 -4.23 -13.67
CA SER A 447 10.87 -2.86 -14.16
C SER A 447 11.74 -2.63 -15.41
N LEU A 448 12.95 -3.20 -15.46
CA LEU A 448 13.80 -3.19 -16.64
C LEU A 448 13.16 -3.92 -17.82
N LEU A 449 12.63 -5.12 -17.57
CA LEU A 449 11.98 -5.94 -18.60
C LEU A 449 10.74 -5.27 -19.18
N ASN A 450 9.90 -4.67 -18.31
CA ASN A 450 8.71 -3.92 -18.72
C ASN A 450 9.06 -2.67 -19.55
N MET A 451 10.09 -1.94 -19.13
CA MET A 451 10.58 -0.77 -19.88
C MET A 451 11.09 -1.18 -21.26
N LEU A 452 11.95 -2.21 -21.32
CA LEU A 452 12.50 -2.71 -22.57
C LEU A 452 11.43 -3.21 -23.53
N TYR A 453 10.49 -4.02 -23.02
CA TYR A 453 9.37 -4.48 -23.84
C TYR A 453 8.57 -3.31 -24.41
N SER A 454 8.33 -2.28 -23.59
CA SER A 454 7.57 -1.09 -24.01
C SER A 454 8.27 -0.24 -25.06
N VAL A 455 9.61 -0.15 -25.04
CA VAL A 455 10.38 0.65 -26.01
C VAL A 455 10.76 -0.13 -27.27
N LEU A 456 10.84 -1.46 -27.19
CA LEU A 456 11.19 -2.35 -28.31
C LEU A 456 9.97 -2.90 -29.07
N ASP A 457 8.75 -2.53 -28.67
CA ASP A 457 7.51 -2.95 -29.33
C ASP A 457 7.36 -2.23 -30.70
N PRO A 458 7.35 -2.96 -31.84
CA PRO A 458 7.22 -2.36 -33.16
C PRO A 458 5.91 -1.62 -33.38
N SER A 459 4.84 -2.00 -32.67
CA SER A 459 3.55 -1.28 -32.75
C SER A 459 3.60 0.13 -32.16
N ARG A 460 4.73 0.50 -31.53
CA ARG A 460 4.93 1.75 -30.79
C ARG A 460 6.10 2.58 -31.31
N GLY A 461 6.52 2.28 -32.53
CA GLY A 461 7.51 3.05 -33.27
C GLY A 461 8.91 2.46 -33.28
N PHE A 462 9.14 1.27 -32.71
CA PHE A 462 10.42 0.58 -32.86
C PHE A 462 10.54 -0.09 -34.25
N HIS A 463 11.64 0.15 -34.95
CA HIS A 463 11.89 -0.44 -36.27
C HIS A 463 12.96 -1.54 -36.19
N PRO A 464 12.57 -2.83 -36.14
CA PRO A 464 13.52 -3.94 -36.01
C PRO A 464 14.42 -4.11 -37.25
N ASP A 465 14.00 -3.59 -38.40
CA ASP A 465 14.74 -3.66 -39.67
C ASP A 465 15.69 -2.45 -39.89
N HIS A 466 15.83 -1.56 -38.90
CA HIS A 466 16.66 -0.37 -39.04
C HIS A 466 18.13 -0.75 -39.28
N PRO A 467 18.87 -0.09 -40.22
CA PRO A 467 20.26 -0.45 -40.53
C PRO A 467 21.22 -0.40 -39.34
N LYS A 468 20.89 0.42 -38.32
CA LYS A 468 21.65 0.55 -37.07
C LYS A 468 20.96 -0.12 -35.88
N VAL A 469 20.06 -1.09 -36.10
CA VAL A 469 19.25 -1.70 -35.03
C VAL A 469 20.11 -2.21 -33.87
N MET A 470 21.24 -2.86 -34.13
CA MET A 470 22.14 -3.34 -33.06
C MET A 470 22.72 -2.21 -32.20
N SER A 471 22.96 -1.04 -32.79
CA SER A 471 23.35 0.15 -32.04
C SER A 471 22.18 0.69 -31.25
N ASN A 472 20.99 0.76 -31.86
CA ASN A 472 19.77 1.23 -31.20
C ASN A 472 19.38 0.34 -30.00
N LEU A 473 19.54 -0.98 -30.11
CA LEU A 473 19.31 -1.92 -29.00
C LEU A 473 20.22 -1.62 -27.81
N LYS A 474 21.50 -1.32 -28.03
CA LYS A 474 22.43 -0.90 -26.97
C LYS A 474 21.99 0.42 -26.32
N LEU A 475 21.57 1.40 -27.12
CA LEU A 475 21.09 2.69 -26.63
C LEU A 475 19.82 2.54 -25.79
N PHE A 476 18.83 1.79 -26.29
CA PHE A 476 17.59 1.48 -25.56
C PHE A 476 17.87 0.68 -24.29
N PHE A 477 18.80 -0.26 -24.32
CA PHE A 477 19.22 -1.02 -23.15
C PHE A 477 19.76 -0.13 -22.04
N VAL A 478 20.78 0.68 -22.35
CA VAL A 478 21.41 1.58 -21.37
C VAL A 478 20.38 2.56 -20.82
N TRP A 479 19.55 3.16 -21.69
CA TRP A 479 18.50 4.09 -21.25
C TRP A 479 17.47 3.41 -20.35
N SER A 480 17.01 2.21 -20.71
CA SER A 480 16.01 1.45 -19.94
C SER A 480 16.54 0.98 -18.60
N LEU A 481 17.84 0.66 -18.49
CA LEU A 481 18.48 0.31 -17.21
C LEU A 481 18.56 1.51 -16.27
N VAL A 482 18.91 2.69 -16.79
CA VAL A 482 18.91 3.94 -16.02
C VAL A 482 17.49 4.28 -15.55
N TRP A 483 16.49 4.13 -16.42
CA TRP A 483 15.08 4.43 -16.16
C TRP A 483 14.28 3.28 -15.54
N SER A 484 14.94 2.24 -15.04
CA SER A 484 14.34 1.19 -14.23
C SER A 484 15.12 0.99 -12.93
N VAL A 485 16.31 0.39 -12.98
CA VAL A 485 17.17 0.12 -11.81
C VAL A 485 17.64 1.43 -11.15
N GLY A 486 18.01 2.42 -11.96
CA GLY A 486 18.41 3.75 -11.50
C GLY A 486 17.26 4.74 -11.30
N ALA A 487 16.00 4.34 -11.45
CA ALA A 487 14.88 5.29 -11.43
C ALA A 487 14.36 5.61 -10.03
N ASN A 488 14.39 4.64 -9.10
CA ASN A 488 13.82 4.75 -7.75
C ASN A 488 14.84 5.19 -6.67
N ILE A 489 16.03 5.64 -7.07
CA ILE A 489 17.07 6.08 -6.16
C ILE A 489 16.90 7.55 -5.75
N SER A 490 17.32 7.88 -4.53
CA SER A 490 17.26 9.24 -3.98
C SER A 490 18.12 10.23 -4.77
N ASP A 491 17.82 11.52 -4.62
CA ASP A 491 18.52 12.62 -5.29
C ASP A 491 20.03 12.60 -4.98
N ASP A 492 20.42 12.34 -3.73
CA ASP A 492 21.84 12.20 -3.31
C ASP A 492 22.56 10.99 -3.94
N SER A 493 21.80 9.98 -4.37
CA SER A 493 22.35 8.73 -4.92
C SER A 493 22.55 8.82 -6.44
N ARG A 494 21.80 9.69 -7.13
CA ARG A 494 21.87 9.84 -8.60
C ARG A 494 23.28 10.18 -9.11
N PRO A 495 24.06 11.09 -8.50
CA PRO A 495 25.43 11.36 -8.95
C PRO A 495 26.35 10.14 -8.85
N LYS A 496 26.19 9.32 -7.78
CA LYS A 496 26.98 8.10 -7.59
C LYS A 496 26.66 7.05 -8.63
N PHE A 497 25.36 6.85 -8.90
CA PHE A 497 24.90 5.93 -9.93
C PHE A 497 25.34 6.37 -11.33
N GLN A 498 25.33 7.69 -11.60
CA GLN A 498 25.85 8.24 -12.84
C GLN A 498 27.35 7.95 -13.04
N GLU A 499 28.17 8.11 -12.01
CA GLU A 499 29.60 7.80 -12.09
C GLU A 499 29.84 6.31 -12.39
N TRP A 500 29.09 5.43 -11.73
CA TRP A 500 29.12 3.99 -11.99
C TRP A 500 28.69 3.66 -13.43
N ALA A 501 27.56 4.20 -13.88
CA ALA A 501 27.03 3.99 -15.23
C ALA A 501 28.01 4.49 -16.31
N THR A 502 28.69 5.61 -16.05
CA THR A 502 29.73 6.15 -16.93
C THR A 502 30.87 5.15 -17.10
N LYS A 503 31.40 4.62 -16.00
CA LYS A 503 32.48 3.62 -16.04
C LYS A 503 32.05 2.32 -16.71
N ARG A 504 30.79 1.89 -16.50
CA ARG A 504 30.26 0.63 -17.01
C ARG A 504 29.93 0.65 -18.50
N PHE A 505 29.34 1.74 -19.00
CA PHE A 505 28.77 1.80 -20.35
C PHE A 505 29.63 2.54 -21.38
N ILE A 506 30.78 3.12 -20.99
CA ILE A 506 31.64 3.88 -21.91
C ILE A 506 32.12 3.06 -23.11
N SER A 507 32.36 1.76 -22.95
CA SER A 507 32.77 0.85 -24.03
C SER A 507 31.58 0.29 -24.82
N LEU A 508 30.37 0.36 -24.28
CA LEU A 508 29.15 -0.15 -24.90
C LEU A 508 28.55 0.87 -25.88
N LEU A 509 28.67 2.16 -25.56
CA LEU A 509 28.08 3.26 -26.33
C LEU A 509 28.97 3.72 -27.49
N PRO A 510 28.39 4.10 -28.63
CA PRO A 510 29.11 4.80 -29.71
C PRO A 510 29.72 6.13 -29.26
N GLU A 511 30.82 6.56 -29.88
CA GLU A 511 31.54 7.79 -29.51
C GLU A 511 30.66 9.05 -29.50
N ASN A 512 29.75 9.18 -30.47
CA ASN A 512 28.81 10.30 -30.58
C ASN A 512 27.75 10.32 -29.47
N CYS A 513 27.59 9.23 -28.72
CA CYS A 513 26.62 9.10 -27.64
C CYS A 513 27.27 9.19 -26.25
N ILE A 514 28.59 9.37 -26.14
CA ILE A 514 29.29 9.44 -24.84
C ILE A 514 28.85 10.67 -24.02
N SER A 515 28.38 11.74 -24.66
CA SER A 515 27.81 12.92 -23.99
C SER A 515 26.64 12.59 -23.06
N PHE A 516 25.89 11.51 -23.36
CA PHE A 516 24.85 10.96 -22.49
C PHE A 516 25.38 10.65 -21.09
N LEU A 517 26.58 10.08 -20.99
CA LEU A 517 27.17 9.65 -19.72
C LEU A 517 27.53 10.83 -18.81
N GLN A 518 27.63 12.05 -19.36
CA GLN A 518 27.83 13.27 -18.55
C GLN A 518 26.60 13.64 -17.73
N ASN A 519 25.39 13.27 -18.19
CA ASN A 519 24.15 13.43 -17.45
C ASN A 519 23.10 12.43 -17.95
N ILE A 520 23.12 11.21 -17.40
CA ILE A 520 22.30 10.09 -17.88
C ILE A 520 20.78 10.33 -17.77
N TYR A 521 20.34 11.31 -16.97
CA TYR A 521 18.93 11.66 -16.79
C TYR A 521 18.46 12.83 -17.67
N ALA A 522 19.38 13.59 -18.28
CA ALA A 522 19.06 14.77 -19.10
C ALA A 522 18.67 14.45 -20.55
N TYR A 523 18.83 13.20 -20.98
CA TYR A 523 18.59 12.81 -22.36
C TYR A 523 17.55 11.70 -22.49
N VAL A 524 17.00 11.58 -23.70
CA VAL A 524 16.18 10.47 -24.17
C VAL A 524 16.71 9.91 -25.48
N MET A 525 16.47 8.63 -25.72
CA MET A 525 16.85 7.96 -26.96
C MET A 525 15.92 8.39 -28.10
N ASP A 526 16.50 8.88 -29.19
CA ASP A 526 15.84 9.17 -30.47
C ASP A 526 16.31 8.14 -31.51
N GLU A 527 15.37 7.32 -31.99
CA GLU A 527 15.66 6.19 -32.88
C GLU A 527 16.11 6.63 -34.27
N ASP A 528 15.45 7.67 -34.82
CA ASP A 528 15.70 8.21 -36.16
C ASP A 528 17.11 8.80 -36.24
N LYS A 529 17.52 9.50 -35.18
CA LYS A 529 18.89 10.03 -35.05
C LYS A 529 19.89 8.95 -34.60
N SER A 530 19.40 7.83 -34.08
CA SER A 530 20.21 6.79 -33.42
C SER A 530 21.18 7.40 -32.39
N ALA A 531 20.66 8.34 -31.58
CA ALA A 531 21.43 9.15 -30.65
C ALA A 531 20.56 9.62 -29.47
N PHE A 532 21.23 10.14 -28.44
CA PHE A 532 20.56 10.76 -27.29
C PHE A 532 20.28 12.24 -27.55
N VAL A 533 19.03 12.67 -27.34
CA VAL A 533 18.58 14.07 -27.47
C VAL A 533 18.19 14.64 -26.10
N LEU A 534 18.35 15.95 -25.91
CA LEU A 534 18.02 16.60 -24.64
C LEU A 534 16.51 16.68 -24.44
N TRP A 535 16.07 16.53 -23.19
CA TRP A 535 14.66 16.74 -22.84
C TRP A 535 14.18 18.16 -23.11
N ASP A 536 15.06 19.16 -22.99
CA ASP A 536 14.78 20.56 -23.30
C ASP A 536 14.29 20.76 -24.73
N ASP A 537 14.83 19.99 -25.68
CA ASP A 537 14.46 20.09 -27.11
C ASP A 537 13.07 19.50 -27.40
N LEU A 538 12.53 18.67 -26.49
CA LEU A 538 11.23 17.99 -26.62
C LEU A 538 10.13 18.64 -25.79
N MET A 539 10.47 19.63 -24.99
CA MET A 539 9.54 20.32 -24.10
C MET A 539 8.62 21.25 -24.90
N PRO A 540 7.30 21.19 -24.69
CA PRO A 540 6.38 22.10 -25.37
C PRO A 540 6.44 23.51 -24.78
N ASP A 541 6.15 24.51 -25.62
CA ASP A 541 6.04 25.90 -25.20
C ASP A 541 4.77 26.15 -24.37
N PHE A 542 4.88 26.98 -23.33
CA PHE A 542 3.74 27.38 -22.52
C PHE A 542 3.02 28.57 -23.15
N VAL A 543 1.69 28.48 -23.24
CA VAL A 543 0.83 29.59 -23.66
C VAL A 543 -0.13 29.91 -22.54
N TYR A 544 -0.02 31.12 -21.98
CA TYR A 544 -0.91 31.58 -20.92
C TYR A 544 -2.31 31.88 -21.46
N ASP A 545 -3.34 31.35 -20.81
CA ASP A 545 -4.74 31.64 -21.09
C ASP A 545 -5.43 32.24 -19.86
N VAL A 546 -6.13 33.37 -20.05
CA VAL A 546 -6.85 34.09 -19.00
C VAL A 546 -8.12 33.35 -18.59
N SER A 547 -8.70 32.56 -19.51
CA SER A 547 -9.94 31.83 -19.23
C SER A 547 -9.72 30.59 -18.37
N THR A 548 -8.48 30.10 -18.31
CA THR A 548 -8.12 28.91 -17.55
C THR A 548 -7.92 29.28 -16.07
N PRO A 549 -8.63 28.62 -15.13
CA PRO A 549 -8.43 28.84 -13.69
C PRO A 549 -6.98 28.56 -13.28
N TYR A 550 -6.46 29.32 -12.31
CA TYR A 550 -5.07 29.22 -11.86
C TYR A 550 -4.64 27.78 -11.51
N PHE A 551 -5.47 27.02 -10.79
CA PHE A 551 -5.16 25.65 -10.39
C PHE A 551 -5.07 24.66 -11.56
N ASN A 552 -5.59 25.02 -12.72
CA ASN A 552 -5.53 24.21 -13.95
C ASN A 552 -4.38 24.65 -14.87
N LEU A 553 -3.63 25.70 -14.51
CA LEU A 553 -2.46 26.13 -15.27
C LEU A 553 -1.27 25.21 -14.98
N ILE A 554 -0.93 24.39 -15.97
CA ILE A 554 0.23 23.51 -15.91
C ILE A 554 1.29 24.06 -16.86
N VAL A 555 2.43 24.49 -16.32
CA VAL A 555 3.58 24.94 -17.11
C VAL A 555 4.47 23.75 -17.41
N PRO A 556 4.71 23.41 -18.70
CA PRO A 556 5.65 22.37 -19.06
C PRO A 556 7.06 22.68 -18.57
N THR A 557 7.62 21.74 -17.82
CA THR A 557 9.04 21.69 -17.44
C THR A 557 9.73 20.45 -18.02
N VAL A 558 11.05 20.45 -17.98
CA VAL A 558 11.89 19.31 -18.34
C VAL A 558 11.49 18.06 -17.55
N GLU A 559 11.20 18.20 -16.25
CA GLU A 559 10.75 17.10 -15.40
C GLU A 559 9.38 16.59 -15.86
N THR A 560 8.38 17.46 -16.02
CA THR A 560 7.03 17.03 -16.44
C THR A 560 7.07 16.27 -17.78
N THR A 561 7.87 16.75 -18.75
CA THR A 561 8.04 16.12 -20.06
C THR A 561 8.68 14.74 -19.94
N ARG A 562 9.75 14.64 -19.13
CA ARG A 562 10.50 13.40 -18.89
C ARG A 562 9.64 12.33 -18.22
N TYR A 563 8.96 12.65 -17.12
CA TYR A 563 8.15 11.66 -16.40
C TYR A 563 6.88 11.30 -17.16
N ASN A 564 6.25 12.25 -17.86
CA ASN A 564 5.14 11.95 -18.76
C ASN A 564 5.59 10.97 -19.88
N PHE A 565 6.78 11.15 -20.47
CA PHE A 565 7.31 10.21 -21.45
C PHE A 565 7.50 8.80 -20.87
N VAL A 566 8.13 8.69 -19.70
CA VAL A 566 8.37 7.40 -19.01
C VAL A 566 7.04 6.71 -18.68
N MET A 567 6.09 7.46 -18.12
CA MET A 567 4.74 6.95 -17.85
C MET A 567 4.04 6.51 -19.12
N LYS A 568 4.12 7.30 -20.20
CA LYS A 568 3.51 6.96 -21.48
C LYS A 568 4.06 5.65 -22.04
N LYS A 569 5.38 5.42 -22.00
CA LYS A 569 5.98 4.16 -22.46
C LYS A 569 5.47 2.97 -21.64
N LEU A 570 5.53 3.05 -20.31
CA LEU A 570 5.14 1.94 -19.41
C LEU A 570 3.62 1.70 -19.36
N MET A 571 2.83 2.74 -19.14
CA MET A 571 1.38 2.61 -18.96
C MET A 571 0.67 2.28 -20.27
N CYS A 572 1.04 2.91 -21.41
CA CYS A 572 0.54 2.42 -22.69
C CYS A 572 1.01 0.98 -22.94
N GLY A 573 2.13 0.56 -22.31
CA GLY A 573 2.66 -0.81 -22.19
C GLY A 573 1.69 -1.83 -21.66
N GLY A 574 0.70 -1.39 -20.90
CA GLY A 574 -0.09 -2.27 -20.06
C GLY A 574 0.57 -2.54 -18.71
N TYR A 575 1.60 -1.77 -18.34
CA TYR A 575 2.32 -1.93 -17.07
C TYR A 575 1.93 -0.85 -16.05
N ASN A 576 1.83 -1.25 -14.79
CA ASN A 576 1.50 -0.34 -13.70
C ASN A 576 2.74 0.48 -13.29
N VAL A 577 2.53 1.75 -12.91
CA VAL A 577 3.61 2.67 -12.54
C VAL A 577 3.35 3.26 -11.15
N LEU A 578 4.38 3.31 -10.31
CA LEU A 578 4.35 3.99 -9.01
C LEU A 578 5.32 5.17 -9.04
N LEU A 579 4.79 6.39 -8.91
CA LEU A 579 5.60 7.60 -8.81
C LEU A 579 5.77 8.00 -7.34
N SER A 580 7.01 7.96 -6.87
CA SER A 580 7.36 8.31 -5.48
C SER A 580 8.15 9.63 -5.44
N ALA A 581 7.91 10.48 -4.44
CA ALA A 581 8.60 11.77 -4.27
C ALA A 581 8.35 12.34 -2.88
N GLU A 582 9.03 13.41 -2.50
CA GLU A 582 8.63 14.21 -1.34
C GLU A 582 7.26 14.89 -1.52
N THR A 583 6.62 15.23 -0.41
CA THR A 583 5.30 15.89 -0.43
C THR A 583 5.41 17.25 -1.11
N GLY A 584 4.46 17.61 -1.98
CA GLY A 584 4.42 18.95 -2.60
C GLY A 584 5.29 19.15 -3.85
N VAL A 585 5.94 18.09 -4.36
CA VAL A 585 6.81 18.17 -5.56
C VAL A 585 6.01 18.14 -6.89
N GLY A 586 4.68 17.97 -6.85
CA GLY A 586 3.84 17.98 -8.05
C GLY A 586 3.54 16.60 -8.67
N LYS A 587 3.72 15.51 -7.91
CA LYS A 587 3.43 14.13 -8.35
C LYS A 587 2.04 13.96 -8.98
N SER A 588 0.99 14.32 -8.23
CA SER A 588 -0.40 14.17 -8.65
C SER A 588 -0.71 15.01 -9.88
N VAL A 589 -0.06 16.18 -10.03
CA VAL A 589 -0.20 17.05 -11.20
C VAL A 589 0.37 16.37 -12.45
N VAL A 590 1.57 15.78 -12.35
CA VAL A 590 2.20 15.06 -13.47
C VAL A 590 1.36 13.89 -13.93
N ILE A 591 0.85 13.08 -12.99
CA ILE A 591 0.01 11.92 -13.32
C ILE A 591 -1.32 12.37 -13.90
N GLN A 592 -1.99 13.34 -13.29
CA GLN A 592 -3.28 13.84 -13.78
C GLN A 592 -3.16 14.43 -15.18
N GLN A 593 -2.09 15.18 -15.47
CA GLN A 593 -1.81 15.68 -16.81
C GLN A 593 -1.71 14.54 -17.82
N PHE A 594 -0.94 13.48 -17.51
CA PHE A 594 -0.83 12.31 -18.36
C PHE A 594 -2.20 11.66 -18.62
N LEU A 595 -3.00 11.47 -17.58
CA LEU A 595 -4.35 10.89 -17.69
C LEU A 595 -5.27 11.72 -18.58
N ASP A 596 -5.27 13.05 -18.43
CA ASP A 596 -6.08 13.96 -19.22
C ASP A 596 -5.67 13.97 -20.69
N GLU A 597 -4.36 13.89 -20.97
CA GLU A 597 -3.82 13.75 -22.33
C GLU A 597 -4.24 12.42 -22.97
N GLN A 598 -4.14 11.30 -22.24
CA GLN A 598 -4.53 10.00 -22.76
C GLN A 598 -6.05 9.89 -22.97
N SER A 599 -6.86 10.48 -22.08
CA SER A 599 -8.32 10.49 -22.24
C SER A 599 -8.79 11.24 -23.50
N LYS A 600 -8.02 12.23 -23.98
CA LYS A 600 -8.31 12.93 -25.25
C LYS A 600 -8.15 12.04 -26.48
N THR A 601 -7.32 10.99 -26.43
CA THR A 601 -7.10 10.06 -27.55
C THR A 601 -8.29 9.15 -27.83
N GLN A 602 -9.29 9.11 -26.94
CA GLN A 602 -10.44 8.19 -26.98
C GLN A 602 -10.11 6.70 -26.83
N GLU A 603 -8.84 6.30 -26.75
CA GLU A 603 -8.42 4.92 -26.48
C GLU A 603 -8.50 4.56 -24.99
N TYR A 604 -8.35 5.56 -24.12
CA TYR A 604 -8.31 5.39 -22.68
C TYR A 604 -9.47 6.11 -21.98
N VAL A 605 -9.87 5.57 -20.84
CA VAL A 605 -10.74 6.23 -19.86
C VAL A 605 -9.97 6.31 -18.56
N SER A 606 -9.80 7.51 -18.02
CA SER A 606 -9.09 7.71 -16.75
C SER A 606 -10.05 7.88 -15.57
N TYR A 607 -9.64 7.38 -14.40
CA TYR A 607 -10.28 7.68 -13.13
C TYR A 607 -9.24 7.87 -12.02
N THR A 608 -9.50 8.82 -11.14
CA THR A 608 -8.61 9.18 -10.02
C THR A 608 -9.33 8.94 -8.71
N MET A 609 -8.64 8.27 -7.78
CA MET A 609 -9.10 8.01 -6.41
C MET A 609 -8.01 8.43 -5.42
N GLY A 610 -8.32 9.29 -4.47
CA GLY A 610 -7.44 9.58 -3.34
C GLY A 610 -7.63 8.57 -2.22
N TYR A 611 -6.54 8.04 -1.67
CA TYR A 611 -6.59 7.27 -0.43
C TYR A 611 -6.50 8.17 0.80
N SER A 612 -7.19 7.73 1.85
CA SER A 612 -7.19 8.32 3.18
C SER A 612 -6.94 7.25 4.24
N ALA A 613 -6.73 7.65 5.49
CA ALA A 613 -6.54 6.72 6.61
C ALA A 613 -7.76 5.77 6.77
N GLN A 614 -8.98 6.25 6.55
CA GLN A 614 -10.22 5.47 6.65
C GLN A 614 -10.66 4.77 5.36
N THR A 615 -9.85 4.78 4.29
CA THR A 615 -10.19 4.05 3.07
C THR A 615 -10.38 2.56 3.39
N LYS A 616 -11.51 1.98 2.99
CA LYS A 616 -11.85 0.57 3.22
C LYS A 616 -11.83 -0.22 1.91
N PRO A 617 -11.68 -1.56 1.96
CA PRO A 617 -11.80 -2.40 0.78
C PRO A 617 -13.15 -2.27 0.05
N SER A 618 -14.23 -1.96 0.76
CA SER A 618 -15.54 -1.68 0.14
C SER A 618 -15.49 -0.51 -0.83
N ASN A 619 -14.79 0.59 -0.48
CA ASN A 619 -14.72 1.78 -1.32
C ASN A 619 -14.10 1.48 -2.69
N ILE A 620 -13.03 0.69 -2.74
CA ILE A 620 -12.38 0.29 -4.00
C ILE A 620 -13.33 -0.59 -4.84
N ARG A 621 -14.03 -1.54 -4.20
CA ARG A 621 -15.00 -2.40 -4.90
C ARG A 621 -16.13 -1.58 -5.50
N ASP A 622 -16.70 -0.67 -4.72
CA ASP A 622 -17.82 0.18 -5.15
C ASP A 622 -17.40 1.05 -6.33
N VAL A 623 -16.22 1.67 -6.26
CA VAL A 623 -15.66 2.47 -7.36
C VAL A 623 -15.45 1.62 -8.62
N LEU A 624 -14.87 0.42 -8.50
CA LEU A 624 -14.67 -0.47 -9.65
C LEU A 624 -16.01 -0.92 -10.25
N GLU A 625 -17.02 -1.20 -9.44
CA GLU A 625 -18.35 -1.59 -9.92
C GLU A 625 -19.17 -0.43 -10.51
N GLU A 626 -18.94 0.79 -10.05
CA GLU A 626 -19.59 2.00 -10.55
C GLU A 626 -18.97 2.47 -11.87
N LYS A 627 -17.63 2.45 -11.96
CA LYS A 627 -16.91 3.00 -13.12
C LYS A 627 -16.70 2.01 -14.25
N LEU A 628 -16.72 0.69 -13.98
CA LEU A 628 -16.60 -0.34 -15.02
C LEU A 628 -17.98 -0.84 -15.48
N GLU A 629 -18.09 -1.15 -16.77
CA GLU A 629 -19.28 -1.75 -17.34
C GLU A 629 -19.34 -3.26 -17.05
N LYS A 630 -20.53 -3.74 -16.71
CA LYS A 630 -20.81 -5.18 -16.60
C LYS A 630 -20.92 -5.80 -18.00
N LYS A 631 -19.79 -6.29 -18.54
CA LYS A 631 -19.76 -7.02 -19.83
C LYS A 631 -20.47 -8.36 -19.75
N ARG A 632 -20.31 -9.06 -18.63
CA ARG A 632 -21.02 -10.31 -18.28
C ARG A 632 -21.32 -10.30 -16.78
N LYS A 633 -22.09 -11.30 -16.31
CA LYS A 633 -22.39 -11.46 -14.87
C LYS A 633 -21.14 -11.46 -13.98
N THR A 634 -20.03 -12.01 -14.49
CA THR A 634 -18.75 -12.18 -13.77
C THR A 634 -17.59 -11.41 -14.39
N LEU A 635 -17.84 -10.49 -15.34
CA LEU A 635 -16.80 -9.75 -16.03
C LEU A 635 -17.11 -8.26 -16.03
N LEU A 636 -16.23 -7.50 -15.39
CA LEU A 636 -16.18 -6.04 -15.39
C LEU A 636 -15.08 -5.58 -16.36
N GLY A 637 -15.34 -4.52 -17.09
CA GLY A 637 -14.33 -3.90 -17.93
C GLY A 637 -14.76 -2.52 -18.42
N PRO A 638 -13.83 -1.73 -18.97
CA PRO A 638 -14.12 -0.43 -19.55
C PRO A 638 -15.09 -0.51 -20.75
N PRO A 639 -15.61 0.64 -21.24
CA PRO A 639 -16.36 0.70 -22.49
C PRO A 639 -15.67 -0.05 -23.64
N ALA A 640 -16.47 -0.61 -24.56
CA ALA A 640 -15.95 -1.53 -25.58
C ALA A 640 -14.84 -0.88 -26.43
N GLY A 641 -13.70 -1.56 -26.55
CA GLY A 641 -12.54 -1.09 -27.32
C GLY A 641 -11.63 -0.09 -26.60
N LYS A 642 -11.94 0.29 -25.34
CA LYS A 642 -11.13 1.21 -24.54
C LYS A 642 -10.39 0.47 -23.42
N LYS A 643 -9.34 1.08 -22.88
CA LYS A 643 -8.64 0.65 -21.66
C LYS A 643 -8.87 1.63 -20.52
N MET A 644 -8.90 1.16 -19.28
CA MET A 644 -9.05 2.00 -18.09
C MET A 644 -7.68 2.34 -17.50
N LEU A 645 -7.40 3.62 -17.26
CA LEU A 645 -6.27 4.10 -16.47
C LEU A 645 -6.80 4.50 -15.09
N PHE A 646 -6.42 3.73 -14.07
CA PHE A 646 -6.90 3.93 -12.70
C PHE A 646 -5.77 4.49 -11.84
N PHE A 647 -5.88 5.76 -11.45
CA PHE A 647 -4.90 6.43 -10.60
C PHE A 647 -5.33 6.42 -9.14
N ILE A 648 -4.41 6.00 -8.28
CA ILE A 648 -4.54 6.01 -6.82
C ILE A 648 -3.52 6.99 -6.26
N ASP A 649 -4.01 8.10 -5.71
CA ASP A 649 -3.16 9.06 -5.01
C ASP A 649 -2.98 8.64 -3.54
N ASP A 650 -1.82 8.95 -2.97
CA ASP A 650 -1.45 8.63 -1.59
C ASP A 650 -1.62 7.14 -1.21
N LEU A 651 -1.08 6.23 -2.03
CA LEU A 651 -1.18 4.77 -1.89
C LEU A 651 -0.78 4.22 -0.50
N ASN A 652 0.06 4.96 0.25
CA ASN A 652 0.54 4.58 1.58
C ASN A 652 -0.17 5.28 2.75
N MET A 653 -1.26 6.00 2.50
CA MET A 653 -2.06 6.65 3.53
C MET A 653 -3.04 5.74 4.29
N PRO A 654 -3.56 4.62 3.74
CA PRO A 654 -4.49 3.77 4.49
C PRO A 654 -3.94 3.33 5.84
N ALA A 655 -4.79 3.38 6.87
CA ALA A 655 -4.42 2.99 8.22
C ALA A 655 -4.06 1.50 8.28
N LEU A 656 -3.07 1.18 9.12
CA LEU A 656 -2.73 -0.19 9.44
C LEU A 656 -3.81 -0.76 10.36
N GLU A 657 -4.25 -1.99 10.09
CA GLU A 657 -4.99 -2.74 11.10
C GLU A 657 -4.08 -3.10 12.29
N THR A 658 -4.65 -3.69 13.35
CA THR A 658 -3.95 -4.09 14.58
C THR A 658 -2.65 -4.87 14.35
N TYR A 659 -2.56 -5.58 13.24
CA TYR A 659 -1.45 -6.46 12.88
C TYR A 659 -0.61 -5.98 11.69
N GLY A 660 -0.79 -4.73 11.26
CA GLY A 660 0.10 -4.09 10.29
C GLY A 660 -0.25 -4.33 8.82
N ALA A 661 -1.35 -5.01 8.49
CA ALA A 661 -1.81 -5.08 7.10
C ALA A 661 -2.59 -3.82 6.72
N GLN A 662 -2.67 -3.53 5.42
CA GLN A 662 -3.52 -2.50 4.84
C GLN A 662 -4.57 -3.18 3.95
N PRO A 663 -5.77 -3.51 4.48
CA PRO A 663 -6.81 -4.22 3.73
C PRO A 663 -7.14 -3.64 2.33
N PRO A 664 -7.21 -2.30 2.13
CA PRO A 664 -7.44 -1.72 0.80
C PRO A 664 -6.33 -2.08 -0.20
N ASN A 665 -5.07 -2.06 0.25
CA ASN A 665 -3.91 -2.43 -0.55
C ASN A 665 -3.87 -3.93 -0.86
N GLU A 666 -4.34 -4.77 0.06
CA GLU A 666 -4.49 -6.21 -0.18
C GLU A 666 -5.58 -6.54 -1.21
N LEU A 667 -6.68 -5.80 -1.20
CA LEU A 667 -7.69 -5.90 -2.26
C LEU A 667 -7.13 -5.40 -3.60
N LEU A 668 -6.44 -4.26 -3.63
CA LEU A 668 -5.80 -3.76 -4.86
C LEU A 668 -4.82 -4.79 -5.43
N ARG A 669 -4.00 -5.40 -4.57
CA ARG A 669 -3.10 -6.49 -4.96
C ARG A 669 -3.87 -7.67 -5.55
N GLN A 670 -4.99 -8.06 -4.94
CA GLN A 670 -5.84 -9.13 -5.49
C GLN A 670 -6.35 -8.78 -6.89
N VAL A 671 -6.80 -7.54 -7.10
CA VAL A 671 -7.29 -7.07 -8.41
C VAL A 671 -6.18 -7.12 -9.45
N ILE A 672 -4.95 -6.75 -9.11
CA ILE A 672 -3.80 -6.78 -10.03
C ILE A 672 -3.34 -8.23 -10.30
N ASP A 673 -3.10 -9.03 -9.25
CA ASP A 673 -2.52 -10.38 -9.36
C ASP A 673 -3.52 -11.39 -9.95
N GLN A 674 -4.77 -11.35 -9.47
CA GLN A 674 -5.81 -12.33 -9.84
C GLN A 674 -6.75 -11.81 -10.92
N LYS A 675 -6.56 -10.56 -11.39
CA LYS A 675 -7.43 -9.90 -12.39
C LYS A 675 -8.90 -9.92 -11.98
N GLY A 676 -9.18 -9.67 -10.70
CA GLY A 676 -10.53 -9.74 -10.16
C GLY A 676 -10.61 -9.73 -8.63
N PHE A 677 -11.84 -9.80 -8.12
CA PHE A 677 -12.15 -9.84 -6.69
C PHE A 677 -13.46 -10.58 -6.41
N TYR A 678 -13.74 -10.95 -5.17
CA TYR A 678 -14.99 -11.62 -4.80
C TYR A 678 -16.12 -10.61 -4.52
N ASP A 679 -17.29 -10.85 -5.11
CA ASP A 679 -18.54 -10.22 -4.70
C ASP A 679 -18.97 -10.81 -3.36
N VAL A 680 -19.03 -9.99 -2.30
CA VAL A 680 -19.37 -10.46 -0.93
C VAL A 680 -20.86 -10.68 -0.70
N ASN A 681 -21.71 -10.18 -1.59
CA ASN A 681 -23.16 -10.37 -1.49
C ASN A 681 -23.61 -11.61 -2.25
N LYS A 682 -23.02 -11.85 -3.42
CA LYS A 682 -23.33 -13.01 -4.29
C LYS A 682 -22.32 -14.15 -4.17
N LEU A 683 -21.21 -13.91 -3.47
CA LEU A 683 -20.16 -14.87 -3.12
C LEU A 683 -19.54 -15.55 -4.36
N PHE A 684 -19.30 -14.80 -5.45
CA PHE A 684 -18.62 -15.32 -6.64
C PHE A 684 -17.50 -14.39 -7.09
N PHE A 685 -16.52 -14.94 -7.78
CA PHE A 685 -15.38 -14.17 -8.29
C PHE A 685 -15.78 -13.35 -9.54
N LYS A 686 -15.53 -12.04 -9.51
CA LYS A 686 -15.69 -11.10 -10.61
C LYS A 686 -14.32 -10.82 -11.23
N ASN A 687 -14.18 -11.09 -12.51
CA ASN A 687 -12.99 -10.73 -13.27
C ASN A 687 -13.04 -9.25 -13.65
N VAL A 688 -11.90 -8.58 -13.60
CA VAL A 688 -11.65 -7.21 -14.03
C VAL A 688 -10.68 -7.27 -15.20
N ALA A 689 -11.11 -6.78 -16.36
CA ALA A 689 -10.31 -6.77 -17.58
C ALA A 689 -9.93 -5.34 -18.00
N ASP A 690 -8.78 -5.22 -18.68
CA ASP A 690 -8.32 -3.99 -19.35
C ASP A 690 -8.19 -2.76 -18.44
N VAL A 691 -7.73 -2.95 -17.21
CA VAL A 691 -7.42 -1.89 -16.24
C VAL A 691 -5.92 -1.84 -15.95
N ILE A 692 -5.34 -0.65 -15.98
CA ILE A 692 -3.93 -0.37 -15.70
C ILE A 692 -3.87 0.64 -14.55
N PHE A 693 -3.02 0.39 -13.56
CA PHE A 693 -2.95 1.19 -12.35
C PHE A 693 -1.76 2.16 -12.35
N ALA A 694 -2.02 3.41 -11.97
CA ALA A 694 -1.00 4.36 -11.55
C ALA A 694 -1.11 4.56 -10.03
N GLY A 695 0.01 4.60 -9.33
CA GLY A 695 0.08 4.95 -7.92
C GLY A 695 0.96 6.18 -7.71
N ALA A 696 0.62 6.99 -6.71
CA ALA A 696 1.54 7.97 -6.13
C ALA A 696 1.70 7.74 -4.64
N CYS A 697 2.92 7.93 -4.12
CA CYS A 697 3.16 7.92 -2.69
C CYS A 697 4.31 8.87 -2.30
N ALA A 698 4.33 9.26 -1.03
CA ALA A 698 5.49 9.88 -0.41
C ALA A 698 6.23 8.85 0.47
N PRO A 699 7.49 9.09 0.86
CA PRO A 699 8.19 8.22 1.79
C PRO A 699 7.38 7.98 3.09
N PRO A 700 7.54 6.81 3.74
CA PRO A 700 6.88 6.54 5.02
C PRO A 700 7.33 7.53 6.09
N GLY A 701 6.39 7.96 6.95
CA GLY A 701 6.59 9.02 7.94
C GLY A 701 5.45 10.04 7.98
N GLY A 702 5.33 10.80 9.07
CA GLY A 702 4.32 11.86 9.20
C GLY A 702 2.87 11.39 9.06
N GLY A 703 2.57 10.15 9.50
CA GLY A 703 1.25 9.52 9.36
C GLY A 703 1.12 8.57 8.16
N ARG A 704 2.12 8.51 7.26
CA ARG A 704 2.16 7.57 6.14
C ARG A 704 2.85 6.28 6.53
N ASN A 705 2.30 5.15 6.07
CA ASN A 705 2.74 3.81 6.44
C ASN A 705 3.69 3.20 5.38
N GLU A 706 4.34 2.09 5.73
CA GLU A 706 5.07 1.28 4.74
C GLU A 706 4.09 0.41 3.94
N ILE A 707 4.29 0.33 2.61
CA ILE A 707 3.50 -0.53 1.74
C ILE A 707 4.14 -1.92 1.68
N SER A 708 3.32 -2.97 1.65
CA SER A 708 3.80 -4.35 1.46
C SER A 708 4.64 -4.49 0.17
N PRO A 709 5.83 -5.12 0.23
CA PRO A 709 6.64 -5.44 -0.96
C PRO A 709 5.87 -6.27 -2.00
N ARG A 710 4.91 -7.09 -1.55
CA ARG A 710 4.05 -7.90 -2.45
C ARG A 710 3.18 -7.06 -3.38
N LEU A 711 2.78 -5.85 -2.95
CA LEU A 711 2.07 -4.90 -3.79
C LEU A 711 3.07 -4.09 -4.64
N LEU A 712 4.15 -3.59 -4.02
CA LEU A 712 5.15 -2.77 -4.71
C LEU A 712 5.79 -3.48 -5.91
N ARG A 713 6.01 -4.80 -5.84
CA ARG A 713 6.53 -5.60 -6.96
C ARG A 713 5.67 -5.58 -8.23
N GLN A 714 4.42 -5.13 -8.14
CA GLN A 714 3.50 -5.03 -9.27
C GLN A 714 3.59 -3.69 -10.01
N PHE A 715 4.41 -2.77 -9.51
CA PHE A 715 4.59 -1.44 -10.07
C PHE A 715 6.04 -1.23 -10.50
N SER A 716 6.23 -0.64 -11.67
CA SER A 716 7.51 -0.02 -12.02
C SER A 716 7.67 1.28 -11.24
N MET A 717 8.66 1.31 -10.35
CA MET A 717 8.85 2.40 -9.39
C MET A 717 9.77 3.49 -9.96
N VAL A 718 9.34 4.75 -9.87
CA VAL A 718 10.09 5.90 -10.37
C VAL A 718 10.10 7.01 -9.32
N TRP A 719 11.29 7.48 -8.95
CA TRP A 719 11.47 8.60 -8.03
C TRP A 719 11.45 9.93 -8.79
N LEU A 720 10.57 10.85 -8.39
CA LEU A 720 10.52 12.23 -8.87
C LEU A 720 11.34 13.11 -7.91
N PRO A 721 12.44 13.74 -8.37
CA PRO A 721 13.29 14.60 -7.56
C PRO A 721 12.57 15.90 -7.23
N SER A 722 13.05 16.59 -6.20
CA SER A 722 12.60 17.95 -5.91
C SER A 722 12.85 18.89 -7.10
N LEU A 723 11.93 19.85 -7.30
CA LEU A 723 12.02 20.81 -8.39
C LEU A 723 13.25 21.71 -8.22
N THR A 724 13.98 21.92 -9.30
CA THR A 724 15.13 22.82 -9.31
C THR A 724 14.67 24.29 -9.31
N ASP A 725 15.55 25.19 -8.87
CA ASP A 725 15.33 26.65 -8.86
C ASP A 725 15.01 27.17 -10.25
N GLN A 726 15.67 26.60 -11.26
CA GLN A 726 15.44 26.95 -12.66
C GLN A 726 14.03 26.54 -13.09
N SER A 727 13.58 25.35 -12.71
CA SER A 727 12.21 24.87 -12.98
C SER A 727 11.17 25.71 -12.25
N MET A 728 11.36 26.02 -10.97
CA MET A 728 10.47 26.91 -10.20
C MET A 728 10.40 28.32 -10.82
N THR A 729 11.56 28.89 -11.14
CA THR A 729 11.64 30.21 -11.79
C THR A 729 10.93 30.21 -13.12
N ARG A 730 11.10 29.17 -13.94
CA ARG A 730 10.43 29.03 -15.24
C ARG A 730 8.91 28.97 -15.10
N ILE A 731 8.40 28.15 -14.17
CA ILE A 731 6.96 28.00 -13.92
C ILE A 731 6.33 29.36 -13.61
N PHE A 732 6.83 30.03 -12.58
CA PHE A 732 6.20 31.27 -12.12
C PHE A 732 6.50 32.48 -13.01
N SER A 733 7.64 32.51 -13.72
CA SER A 733 7.92 33.55 -14.71
C SER A 733 6.95 33.47 -15.88
N ASN A 734 6.73 32.28 -16.44
CA ASN A 734 5.79 32.09 -17.54
C ASN A 734 4.34 32.46 -17.18
N ILE A 735 3.91 32.15 -15.95
CA ILE A 735 2.57 32.50 -15.46
C ILE A 735 2.46 34.02 -15.25
N LEU A 736 3.38 34.62 -14.52
CA LEU A 736 3.31 36.04 -14.17
C LEU A 736 3.53 36.94 -15.40
N GLU A 737 4.47 36.59 -16.28
CA GLU A 737 4.71 37.32 -17.53
C GLU A 737 3.51 37.18 -18.48
N GLY A 738 2.94 35.97 -18.60
CA GLY A 738 1.74 35.73 -19.38
C GLY A 738 0.53 36.54 -18.90
N PHE A 739 0.39 36.73 -17.58
CA PHE A 739 -0.64 37.57 -17.00
C PHE A 739 -0.37 39.07 -17.20
N LEU A 740 0.83 39.54 -16.86
CA LEU A 740 1.20 40.96 -16.95
C LEU A 740 1.21 41.43 -18.41
N SER A 741 1.66 40.62 -19.35
CA SER A 741 1.62 40.96 -20.78
C SER A 741 0.20 41.22 -21.30
N LYS A 742 -0.82 40.56 -20.74
CA LYS A 742 -2.23 40.76 -21.09
C LYS A 742 -2.92 41.87 -20.30
N THR A 743 -2.52 42.11 -19.06
CA THR A 743 -3.15 43.11 -18.18
C THR A 743 -2.46 44.48 -18.25
N ASN A 744 -1.13 44.52 -18.09
CA ASN A 744 -0.31 45.73 -18.19
C ASN A 744 1.11 45.38 -18.66
N SER A 745 1.32 45.41 -19.98
CA SER A 745 2.57 44.98 -20.61
C SER A 745 3.80 45.77 -20.17
N ALA A 746 3.62 47.00 -19.65
CA ALA A 746 4.73 47.82 -19.14
C ALA A 746 5.37 47.23 -17.87
N LEU A 747 4.64 46.39 -17.13
CA LEU A 747 5.11 45.76 -15.89
C LEU A 747 5.71 44.38 -16.10
N ALA A 748 5.60 43.81 -17.30
CA ALA A 748 6.07 42.46 -17.61
C ALA A 748 7.59 42.30 -17.38
N SER A 749 8.38 43.38 -17.56
CA SER A 749 9.83 43.38 -17.31
C SER A 749 10.22 43.10 -15.85
N ASN A 750 9.31 43.35 -14.90
CA ASN A 750 9.58 43.16 -13.47
C ASN A 750 9.41 41.69 -13.03
N THR A 751 8.80 40.86 -13.87
CA THR A 751 8.51 39.45 -13.60
C THR A 751 9.74 38.68 -13.14
N GLY A 752 10.85 38.79 -13.89
CA GLY A 752 12.06 38.01 -13.62
C GLY A 752 12.67 38.32 -12.26
N ALA A 753 12.58 39.56 -11.78
CA ALA A 753 13.05 39.94 -10.46
C ALA A 753 12.11 39.45 -9.36
N ILE A 754 10.78 39.57 -9.57
CA ILE A 754 9.76 39.17 -8.56
C ILE A 754 9.85 37.67 -8.31
N VAL A 755 9.93 36.89 -9.39
CA VAL A 755 9.96 35.44 -9.30
C VAL A 755 11.25 34.94 -8.64
N LYS A 756 12.41 35.51 -8.99
CA LYS A 756 13.68 35.15 -8.35
C LYS A 756 13.67 35.46 -6.86
N ALA A 757 13.17 36.62 -6.47
CA ALA A 757 13.02 37.00 -5.07
C ALA A 757 12.10 36.02 -4.32
N SER A 758 10.91 35.71 -4.85
CA SER A 758 9.98 34.75 -4.22
C SER A 758 10.56 33.33 -4.10
N VAL A 759 11.29 32.85 -5.10
CA VAL A 759 11.94 31.53 -5.05
C VAL A 759 13.04 31.52 -3.97
N GLU A 760 13.82 32.59 -3.84
CA GLU A 760 14.84 32.71 -2.81
C GLU A 760 14.23 32.81 -1.39
N ILE A 761 13.15 33.58 -1.23
CA ILE A 761 12.39 33.66 0.04
C ILE A 761 11.88 32.27 0.42
N TYR A 762 11.24 31.57 -0.52
CA TYR A 762 10.70 30.23 -0.30
C TYR A 762 11.79 29.26 0.20
N LYS A 763 12.98 29.27 -0.43
CA LYS A 763 14.11 28.44 -0.01
C LYS A 763 14.62 28.75 1.38
N LYS A 764 14.86 30.03 1.68
CA LYS A 764 15.33 30.46 3.00
C LYS A 764 14.29 30.07 4.08
N VAL A 765 13.00 30.21 3.78
CA VAL A 765 11.91 29.78 4.68
C VAL A 765 11.90 28.25 4.88
N GLU A 766 12.08 27.47 3.81
CA GLU A 766 12.14 26.00 3.89
C GLU A 766 13.35 25.51 4.70
N GLU A 767 14.50 26.17 4.58
CA GLU A 767 15.75 25.81 5.27
C GLU A 767 15.77 26.28 6.73
N ASP A 768 15.36 27.52 7.02
CA ASP A 768 15.51 28.13 8.35
C ASP A 768 14.29 27.92 9.27
N LEU A 769 13.07 27.79 8.72
CA LEU A 769 11.81 27.67 9.48
C LEU A 769 11.24 26.25 9.46
N LEU A 770 12.04 25.29 9.95
CA LEU A 770 11.65 23.89 10.03
C LEU A 770 10.55 23.62 11.07
N PRO A 771 9.67 22.62 10.83
CA PRO A 771 8.63 22.25 11.79
C PRO A 771 9.26 21.67 13.06
N THR A 772 8.91 22.27 14.20
CA THR A 772 9.31 21.79 15.55
C THR A 772 8.06 21.43 16.35
N PRO A 773 8.15 20.68 17.48
CA PRO A 773 6.97 20.37 18.29
C PRO A 773 6.16 21.59 18.74
N SER A 774 6.80 22.74 18.95
CA SER A 774 6.11 24.02 19.26
C SER A 774 5.56 24.74 18.02
N LYS A 775 6.09 24.44 16.83
CA LYS A 775 5.78 25.09 15.54
C LYS A 775 5.46 24.04 14.47
N SER A 776 4.60 23.08 14.79
CA SER A 776 4.33 21.93 13.91
C SER A 776 3.67 22.31 12.58
N HIS A 777 3.00 23.46 12.55
CA HIS A 777 2.33 24.02 11.38
C HIS A 777 3.28 24.78 10.44
N TYR A 778 4.57 24.96 10.80
CA TYR A 778 5.60 25.55 9.94
C TYR A 778 6.01 24.54 8.86
N THR A 779 5.07 24.28 7.96
CA THR A 779 5.23 23.36 6.84
C THR A 779 5.04 24.18 5.59
N PHE A 780 6.14 24.48 4.89
CA PHE A 780 6.12 25.24 3.66
C PHE A 780 6.39 24.31 2.49
N ASN A 781 5.60 24.43 1.43
CA ASN A 781 5.78 23.64 0.21
C ASN A 781 5.50 24.49 -1.03
N LEU A 782 5.71 23.93 -2.22
CA LEU A 782 5.52 24.65 -3.48
C LEU A 782 4.11 25.26 -3.66
N ARG A 783 3.08 24.69 -3.02
CA ARG A 783 1.71 25.25 -3.05
C ARG A 783 1.65 26.62 -2.37
N ASP A 784 2.47 26.87 -1.36
CA ASP A 784 2.55 28.17 -0.69
C ASP A 784 3.14 29.22 -1.62
N LEU A 785 4.26 28.92 -2.29
CA LEU A 785 4.80 29.77 -3.34
C LEU A 785 3.76 30.03 -4.45
N GLY A 786 3.02 28.99 -4.84
CA GLY A 786 1.90 29.12 -5.77
C GLY A 786 0.78 30.05 -5.29
N LYS A 787 0.46 30.08 -3.99
CA LYS A 787 -0.58 30.96 -3.43
C LYS A 787 -0.20 32.44 -3.45
N VAL A 788 1.09 32.77 -3.45
CA VAL A 788 1.58 34.16 -3.60
C VAL A 788 1.19 34.67 -4.99
N PHE A 789 1.58 33.95 -6.04
CA PHE A 789 1.24 34.32 -7.42
C PHE A 789 -0.27 34.26 -7.67
N GLN A 790 -0.98 33.28 -7.10
CA GLN A 790 -2.44 33.24 -7.17
C GLN A 790 -3.07 34.55 -6.66
N GLY A 791 -2.55 35.10 -5.56
CA GLY A 791 -3.02 36.37 -5.01
C GLY A 791 -2.73 37.56 -5.93
N ILE A 792 -1.53 37.60 -6.51
CA ILE A 792 -1.15 38.66 -7.47
C ILE A 792 -2.07 38.65 -8.70
N LEU A 793 -2.44 37.48 -9.20
CA LEU A 793 -3.32 37.33 -10.37
C LEU A 793 -4.76 37.85 -10.17
N MET A 794 -5.16 38.16 -8.93
CA MET A 794 -6.49 38.72 -8.64
C MET A 794 -6.60 40.21 -8.97
N ILE A 795 -5.47 40.91 -9.12
CA ILE A 795 -5.46 42.37 -9.33
C ILE A 795 -5.89 42.74 -10.76
N GLN A 796 -6.64 43.84 -10.89
CA GLN A 796 -6.92 44.43 -12.20
C GLN A 796 -5.88 45.52 -12.54
N ALA A 797 -5.60 45.72 -13.83
CA ALA A 797 -4.59 46.66 -14.32
C ALA A 797 -4.74 48.09 -13.77
N LYS A 798 -5.98 48.55 -13.53
CA LYS A 798 -6.27 49.88 -12.95
C LYS A 798 -5.81 50.05 -11.50
N HIS A 799 -5.68 48.95 -10.75
CA HIS A 799 -5.32 48.93 -9.32
C HIS A 799 -3.83 48.63 -9.09
N ALA A 800 -3.11 48.23 -10.15
CA ALA A 800 -1.65 48.15 -10.20
C ALA A 800 -1.11 48.85 -11.47
N PRO A 801 -1.16 50.19 -11.53
CA PRO A 801 -0.77 50.93 -12.72
C PRO A 801 0.75 51.05 -12.90
N ASP A 802 1.51 50.98 -11.81
CA ASP A 802 2.96 51.19 -11.76
C ASP A 802 3.69 50.08 -11.00
N GLU A 803 5.02 50.07 -11.15
CA GLU A 803 5.91 49.11 -10.50
C GLU A 803 5.79 49.14 -8.97
N ASP A 804 5.68 50.33 -8.36
CA ASP A 804 5.57 50.50 -6.91
C ASP A 804 4.30 49.83 -6.35
N SER A 805 3.17 49.98 -7.05
CA SER A 805 1.89 49.35 -6.71
C SER A 805 1.95 47.83 -6.84
N LEU A 806 2.62 47.32 -7.88
CA LEU A 806 2.83 45.88 -8.09
C LEU A 806 3.73 45.29 -6.99
N LEU A 807 4.81 45.98 -6.62
CA LEU A 807 5.70 45.54 -5.54
C LEU A 807 5.00 45.54 -4.17
N LYS A 808 4.14 46.54 -3.89
CA LYS A 808 3.32 46.55 -2.66
C LYS A 808 2.34 45.37 -2.62
N LEU A 809 1.74 45.03 -3.75
CA LEU A 809 0.90 43.83 -3.85
C LEU A 809 1.71 42.56 -3.60
N TRP A 810 2.89 42.42 -4.21
CA TRP A 810 3.77 41.28 -3.98
C TRP A 810 4.17 41.14 -2.50
N CYS A 811 4.64 42.22 -1.86
CA CYS A 811 4.97 42.21 -0.44
C CYS A 811 3.76 41.83 0.44
N HIS A 812 2.55 42.30 0.08
CA HIS A 812 1.33 41.92 0.77
C HIS A 812 1.08 40.41 0.68
N GLU A 813 1.13 39.84 -0.52
CA GLU A 813 0.88 38.40 -0.73
C GLU A 813 1.93 37.52 -0.05
N GLU A 814 3.21 37.89 -0.09
CA GLU A 814 4.27 37.21 0.67
C GLU A 814 3.98 37.21 2.18
N CYS A 815 3.53 38.35 2.73
CA CYS A 815 3.11 38.42 4.13
C CYS A 815 1.89 37.54 4.44
N ARG A 816 0.88 37.52 3.57
CA ARG A 816 -0.35 36.72 3.79
C ARG A 816 -0.09 35.22 3.76
N VAL A 817 0.87 34.76 2.96
CA VAL A 817 1.18 33.34 2.82
C VAL A 817 2.16 32.86 3.89
N VAL A 818 3.24 33.60 4.13
CA VAL A 818 4.33 33.19 5.03
C VAL A 818 4.20 33.84 6.40
N ARG A 819 4.25 35.18 6.48
CA ARG A 819 4.32 35.93 7.75
C ARG A 819 3.12 35.66 8.67
N ASP A 820 1.92 35.52 8.11
CA ASP A 820 0.70 35.24 8.89
C ASP A 820 0.70 33.85 9.56
N ARG A 821 1.55 32.93 9.10
CA ARG A 821 1.74 31.60 9.71
C ARG A 821 2.67 31.66 10.92
N LEU A 822 3.44 32.73 11.08
CA LEU A 822 4.47 32.85 12.12
C LEU A 822 3.88 33.29 13.46
N ILE A 823 4.28 32.59 14.53
CA ILE A 823 3.77 32.82 15.89
C ILE A 823 4.58 33.83 16.68
N ASP A 824 5.91 33.81 16.56
CA ASP A 824 6.82 34.59 17.39
C ASP A 824 7.23 35.88 16.67
N ASP A 825 7.35 36.98 17.42
CA ASP A 825 7.79 38.26 16.85
C ASP A 825 9.23 38.17 16.29
N LYS A 826 10.09 37.34 16.89
CA LYS A 826 11.43 37.07 16.35
C LYS A 826 11.40 36.51 14.92
N ASP A 827 10.51 35.56 14.66
CA ASP A 827 10.40 34.96 13.32
C ASP A 827 9.79 35.96 12.33
N ARG A 828 8.85 36.80 12.80
CA ARG A 828 8.24 37.86 11.99
C ARG A 828 9.24 38.94 11.63
N ASP A 829 10.09 39.34 12.56
CA ASP A 829 11.16 40.33 12.34
C ASP A 829 12.19 39.79 11.36
N TRP A 830 12.61 38.53 11.53
CA TRP A 830 13.48 37.84 10.56
C TRP A 830 12.88 37.83 9.15
N PHE A 831 11.59 37.54 9.02
CA PHE A 831 10.92 37.55 7.70
C PHE A 831 10.81 38.96 7.12
N ASN A 832 10.55 39.97 7.95
CA ASN A 832 10.51 41.37 7.52
C ASN A 832 11.88 41.82 6.99
N ASP A 833 12.96 41.48 7.70
CA ASP A 833 14.33 41.78 7.30
C ASP A 833 14.69 41.06 5.99
N LEU A 834 14.27 39.80 5.84
CA LEU A 834 14.44 39.05 4.59
C LEU A 834 13.70 39.71 3.42
N LEU A 835 12.45 40.13 3.59
CA LEU A 835 11.69 40.80 2.53
C LEU A 835 12.33 42.13 2.12
N LYS A 836 12.85 42.88 3.11
CA LYS A 836 13.63 44.11 2.89
C LYS A 836 14.91 43.83 2.09
N GLU A 837 15.65 42.78 2.43
CA GLU A 837 16.86 42.34 1.69
C GLU A 837 16.53 42.02 0.22
N MET A 838 15.42 41.32 -0.02
CA MET A 838 15.01 40.93 -1.38
C MET A 838 14.59 42.13 -2.24
N LEU A 839 13.88 43.10 -1.66
CA LEU A 839 13.55 44.37 -2.32
C LEU A 839 14.82 45.15 -2.70
N ALA A 840 15.81 45.22 -1.80
CA ALA A 840 17.06 45.91 -2.09
C ALA A 840 17.91 45.19 -3.16
N THR A 841 17.97 43.86 -3.09
CA THR A 841 18.87 43.04 -3.93
C THR A 841 18.34 42.84 -5.35
N HIS A 842 17.06 42.46 -5.49
CA HIS A 842 16.47 42.11 -6.80
C HIS A 842 15.73 43.27 -7.45
N MET A 843 15.20 44.22 -6.67
CA MET A 843 14.37 45.34 -7.16
C MET A 843 15.04 46.71 -7.05
N TYR A 844 16.19 46.80 -6.38
CA TYR A 844 16.88 48.06 -6.09
C TYR A 844 15.98 49.10 -5.39
N LYS A 845 15.09 48.62 -4.49
CA LYS A 845 14.22 49.47 -3.66
C LYS A 845 14.66 49.41 -2.19
N GLU A 846 14.96 50.56 -1.61
CA GLU A 846 15.27 50.70 -0.19
C GLU A 846 13.99 51.07 0.59
N TRP A 847 13.14 50.08 0.86
CA TRP A 847 11.95 50.27 1.70
C TRP A 847 12.23 49.88 3.15
N GLU A 848 11.60 50.59 4.08
CA GLU A 848 11.61 50.23 5.50
C GLU A 848 10.45 49.29 5.84
N VAL A 849 10.53 48.62 7.00
CA VAL A 849 9.52 47.61 7.39
C VAL A 849 8.13 48.24 7.52
N GLU A 850 8.04 49.50 7.93
CA GLU A 850 6.79 50.24 8.03
C GLU A 850 6.12 50.46 6.65
N ASP A 851 6.87 50.46 5.55
CA ASP A 851 6.34 50.69 4.20
C ASP A 851 5.51 49.50 3.68
N PHE A 852 5.77 48.28 4.19
CA PHE A 852 5.10 47.07 3.73
C PHE A 852 4.36 46.26 4.82
N SER A 853 4.76 46.37 6.09
CA SER A 853 4.21 45.53 7.18
C SER A 853 2.72 45.72 7.44
N GLY A 854 2.18 46.91 7.13
CA GLY A 854 0.76 47.28 7.30
C GLY A 854 -0.06 47.28 6.01
N LEU A 855 0.46 46.74 4.90
CA LEU A 855 -0.27 46.71 3.63
C LEU A 855 -1.45 45.75 3.71
N LEU A 856 -2.64 46.23 3.33
CA LEU A 856 -3.87 45.46 3.22
C LEU A 856 -4.48 45.62 1.83
N PHE A 857 -4.95 44.50 1.27
CA PHE A 857 -5.71 44.44 0.03
C PHE A 857 -7.02 43.69 0.28
N GLY A 858 -8.07 44.09 -0.43
CA GLY A 858 -9.40 43.50 -0.30
C GLY A 858 -10.32 43.93 -1.43
N ASP A 859 -11.42 43.21 -1.63
CA ASP A 859 -12.41 43.44 -2.67
C ASP A 859 -13.68 44.15 -2.18
N TYR A 860 -13.83 44.30 -0.87
CA TYR A 860 -15.04 44.77 -0.19
C TYR A 860 -15.18 46.28 -0.04
N LEU A 861 -14.21 47.08 -0.50
CA LEU A 861 -14.28 48.55 -0.45
C LEU A 861 -15.45 49.12 -1.28
N THR A 862 -15.87 48.41 -2.32
CA THR A 862 -16.97 48.83 -3.21
C THR A 862 -18.05 47.74 -3.22
N ARG A 863 -19.31 48.10 -2.94
CA ARG A 863 -20.44 47.14 -2.82
C ARG A 863 -20.91 46.57 -4.16
N GLU A 864 -20.98 47.41 -5.21
CA GLU A 864 -21.57 47.03 -6.50
C GLU A 864 -20.59 46.29 -7.44
N ASP A 865 -19.30 46.62 -7.34
CA ASP A 865 -18.23 46.09 -8.20
C ASP A 865 -17.04 45.69 -7.32
N LYS A 866 -17.15 44.51 -6.71
CA LYS A 866 -16.14 43.95 -5.81
C LYS A 866 -14.86 43.69 -6.57
N GLN A 867 -13.81 44.42 -6.21
CA GLN A 867 -12.54 44.41 -6.93
C GLN A 867 -11.38 44.45 -5.96
N TYR A 868 -10.50 43.46 -6.08
CA TYR A 868 -9.31 43.39 -5.27
C TYR A 868 -8.43 44.62 -5.51
N GLN A 869 -8.21 45.41 -4.46
CA GLN A 869 -7.46 46.66 -4.52
C GLN A 869 -6.81 47.01 -3.17
N ARG A 870 -5.83 47.91 -3.19
CA ARG A 870 -5.12 48.37 -1.99
C ARG A 870 -6.01 49.24 -1.11
N ILE A 871 -6.04 48.93 0.19
CA ILE A 871 -6.67 49.75 1.21
C ILE A 871 -5.69 50.87 1.61
N LYS A 872 -6.14 52.12 1.44
CA LYS A 872 -5.33 53.32 1.73
C LYS A 872 -5.69 53.99 3.07
N ASP A 873 -6.96 53.89 3.48
CA ASP A 873 -7.47 54.53 4.69
C ASP A 873 -8.16 53.50 5.60
N ASN A 874 -7.56 53.24 6.77
CA ASN A 874 -8.10 52.31 7.76
C ASN A 874 -9.39 52.84 8.42
N LYS A 875 -9.61 54.16 8.47
CA LYS A 875 -10.86 54.72 9.02
C LYS A 875 -12.04 54.43 8.11
N GLN A 876 -11.84 54.58 6.81
CA GLN A 876 -12.85 54.23 5.82
C GLN A 876 -13.26 52.76 5.94
N VAL A 877 -12.30 51.85 6.13
CA VAL A 877 -12.60 50.42 6.33
C VAL A 877 -13.33 50.18 7.65
N HIS A 878 -12.90 50.83 8.73
CA HIS A 878 -13.58 50.73 10.03
C HIS A 878 -15.07 51.11 9.91
N ASP A 879 -15.36 52.28 9.33
CA ASP A 879 -16.73 52.78 9.19
C ASP A 879 -17.58 51.86 8.30
N LEU A 880 -17.00 51.33 7.22
CA LEU A 880 -17.65 50.37 6.33
C LEU A 880 -17.96 49.03 7.04
N LEU A 881 -17.06 48.53 7.89
CA LEU A 881 -17.28 47.31 8.67
C LEU A 881 -18.39 47.49 9.71
N VAL A 882 -18.51 48.68 10.30
CA VAL A 882 -19.63 49.03 11.20
C VAL A 882 -20.95 49.01 10.43
N GLU A 883 -20.98 49.57 9.22
CA GLU A 883 -22.18 49.54 8.36
C GLU A 883 -22.60 48.10 8.03
N TYR A 884 -21.67 47.24 7.61
CA TYR A 884 -21.96 45.83 7.35
C TYR A 884 -22.43 45.08 8.61
N LEU A 885 -21.90 45.41 9.78
CA LEU A 885 -22.32 44.81 11.05
C LEU A 885 -23.75 45.21 11.41
N GLU A 886 -24.12 46.47 11.22
CA GLU A 886 -25.48 46.96 11.43
C GLU A 886 -26.47 46.27 10.49
N GLU A 887 -26.14 46.17 9.20
CA GLU A 887 -26.95 45.46 8.21
C GLU A 887 -27.11 43.97 8.54
N TYR A 888 -26.03 43.31 8.96
CA TYR A 888 -26.10 41.92 9.41
C TYR A 888 -27.06 41.77 10.59
N ASN A 889 -26.96 42.66 11.59
CA ASN A 889 -27.79 42.62 12.79
C ASN A 889 -29.28 42.95 12.53
N ILE A 890 -29.58 43.64 11.42
CA ILE A 890 -30.95 43.85 10.94
C ILE A 890 -31.47 42.61 10.20
N THR A 891 -30.59 41.97 9.41
CA THR A 891 -30.97 40.85 8.53
C THR A 891 -31.15 39.54 9.30
N PHE A 892 -30.32 39.29 10.32
CA PHE A 892 -30.30 38.03 11.06
C PHE A 892 -30.76 38.20 12.52
N PRO A 893 -31.51 37.24 13.06
CA PRO A 893 -31.99 37.29 14.45
C PRO A 893 -30.85 37.14 15.48
N SER A 894 -29.75 36.48 15.11
CA SER A 894 -28.56 36.33 15.95
C SER A 894 -27.65 37.55 15.82
N GLN A 895 -27.86 38.56 16.67
CA GLN A 895 -27.07 39.79 16.63
C GLN A 895 -25.62 39.55 17.07
N MET A 896 -24.68 40.18 16.37
CA MET A 896 -23.25 40.22 16.66
C MET A 896 -22.87 41.58 17.25
N HIS A 897 -22.19 41.58 18.39
CA HIS A 897 -21.66 42.79 19.03
C HIS A 897 -20.14 42.80 18.92
N LEU A 898 -19.64 43.16 17.73
CA LEU A 898 -18.21 43.25 17.45
C LEU A 898 -17.71 44.68 17.63
N VAL A 899 -16.49 44.80 18.13
CA VAL A 899 -15.74 46.07 18.17
C VAL A 899 -14.51 45.91 17.28
N PHE A 900 -14.35 46.80 16.29
CA PHE A 900 -13.29 46.71 15.30
C PHE A 900 -12.02 47.44 15.75
N PHE A 901 -11.15 46.71 16.46
CA PHE A 901 -9.76 47.14 16.66
C PHE A 901 -8.90 46.73 15.44
N GLN A 902 -7.66 47.24 15.35
CA GLN A 902 -6.78 46.97 14.19
C GLN A 902 -6.64 45.46 13.89
N ASP A 903 -6.45 44.62 14.91
CA ASP A 903 -6.35 43.16 14.72
C ASP A 903 -7.63 42.56 14.10
N ALA A 904 -8.81 43.06 14.49
CA ALA A 904 -10.08 42.59 13.93
C ALA A 904 -10.22 42.98 12.44
N ILE A 905 -9.76 44.18 12.07
CA ILE A 905 -9.71 44.64 10.68
C ILE A 905 -8.75 43.77 9.87
N ASP A 906 -7.55 43.53 10.40
CA ASP A 906 -6.55 42.68 9.76
C ASP A 906 -7.07 41.25 9.56
N HIS A 907 -7.71 40.65 10.57
CA HIS A 907 -8.26 39.30 10.49
C HIS A 907 -9.42 39.19 9.49
N ILE A 908 -10.36 40.15 9.46
CA ILE A 908 -11.42 40.17 8.45
C ILE A 908 -10.83 40.33 7.04
N SER A 909 -9.81 41.17 6.89
CA SER A 909 -9.13 41.37 5.60
C SER A 909 -8.49 40.05 5.12
N ARG A 910 -7.83 39.31 6.03
CA ARG A 910 -7.25 37.99 5.73
C ARG A 910 -8.33 36.97 5.33
N ILE A 911 -9.43 36.89 6.07
CA ILE A 911 -10.54 35.97 5.75
C ILE A 911 -11.14 36.33 4.38
N SER A 912 -11.40 37.61 4.13
CA SER A 912 -11.96 38.09 2.86
C SER A 912 -11.03 37.77 1.67
N ARG A 913 -9.71 37.95 1.83
CA ARG A 913 -8.70 37.54 0.84
C ARG A 913 -8.76 36.05 0.53
N VAL A 914 -8.99 35.19 1.53
CA VAL A 914 -9.13 33.74 1.31
C VAL A 914 -10.45 33.43 0.58
N LEU A 915 -11.55 34.09 0.93
CA LEU A 915 -12.86 33.90 0.27
C LEU A 915 -12.85 34.33 -1.21
N CYS A 916 -12.02 35.31 -1.58
CA CYS A 916 -11.83 35.73 -2.97
C CYS A 916 -11.19 34.62 -3.84
N GLN A 917 -10.48 33.68 -3.22
CA GLN A 917 -9.74 32.67 -3.95
C GLN A 917 -10.59 31.41 -4.20
N PRO A 918 -10.59 30.87 -5.42
CA PRO A 918 -11.21 29.57 -5.67
C PRO A 918 -10.51 28.50 -4.81
N ARG A 919 -11.28 27.56 -4.27
CA ARG A 919 -10.81 26.55 -3.29
C ARG A 919 -10.10 27.16 -2.07
N GLY A 920 -10.41 28.41 -1.71
CA GLY A 920 -9.82 29.10 -0.57
C GLY A 920 -10.25 28.46 0.76
N ASN A 921 -9.27 28.00 1.54
CA ASN A 921 -9.50 27.44 2.86
C ASN A 921 -8.62 28.14 3.91
N ALA A 922 -9.19 28.40 5.09
CA ALA A 922 -8.50 29.04 6.21
C ALA A 922 -8.67 28.22 7.49
N LEU A 923 -7.56 27.91 8.15
CA LEU A 923 -7.56 27.33 9.50
C LEU A 923 -7.34 28.47 10.51
N LEU A 924 -8.41 28.86 11.21
CA LEU A 924 -8.36 29.97 12.17
C LEU A 924 -7.95 29.46 13.56
N VAL A 925 -6.66 29.58 13.87
CA VAL A 925 -6.08 29.19 15.16
C VAL A 925 -6.03 30.39 16.11
N GLY A 926 -6.62 30.26 17.29
CA GLY A 926 -6.62 31.32 18.30
C GLY A 926 -7.38 30.91 19.54
N VAL A 927 -7.16 31.63 20.64
CA VAL A 927 -7.85 31.38 21.92
C VAL A 927 -9.36 31.61 21.81
N GLY A 928 -10.15 30.93 22.64
CA GLY A 928 -11.60 31.15 22.73
C GLY A 928 -11.92 32.62 23.03
N GLY A 929 -12.93 33.18 22.36
CA GLY A 929 -13.31 34.59 22.52
C GLY A 929 -12.59 35.59 21.60
N SER A 930 -11.65 35.14 20.77
CA SER A 930 -10.95 35.98 19.76
C SER A 930 -11.81 36.41 18.55
N GLY A 931 -13.09 36.07 18.53
CA GLY A 931 -14.01 36.48 17.46
C GLY A 931 -13.97 35.63 16.18
N ARG A 932 -13.20 34.54 16.12
CA ARG A 932 -13.03 33.67 14.92
C ARG A 932 -14.33 33.38 14.16
N GLN A 933 -15.35 32.88 14.86
CA GLN A 933 -16.65 32.55 14.24
C GLN A 933 -17.40 33.81 13.77
N SER A 934 -17.45 34.85 14.60
CA SER A 934 -18.17 36.09 14.30
C SER A 934 -17.55 36.86 13.13
N LEU A 935 -16.22 36.96 13.08
CA LEU A 935 -15.49 37.58 11.98
C LEU A 935 -15.66 36.79 10.67
N SER A 936 -15.67 35.46 10.75
CA SER A 936 -15.94 34.60 9.57
C SER A 936 -17.37 34.79 9.05
N ARG A 937 -18.36 34.89 9.94
CA ARG A 937 -19.75 35.17 9.56
C ARG A 937 -19.91 36.54 8.89
N LEU A 938 -19.28 37.55 9.45
CA LEU A 938 -19.30 38.89 8.88
C LEU A 938 -18.60 38.93 7.51
N ALA A 939 -17.44 38.30 7.37
CA ALA A 939 -16.72 38.24 6.09
C ALA A 939 -17.51 37.48 5.01
N ALA A 940 -18.18 36.37 5.36
CA ALA A 940 -19.05 35.66 4.43
C ALA A 940 -20.26 36.52 4.00
N PHE A 941 -20.85 37.28 4.94
CA PHE A 941 -21.92 38.23 4.63
C PHE A 941 -21.43 39.35 3.70
N MET A 942 -20.27 39.94 3.96
CA MET A 942 -19.65 40.95 3.10
C MET A 942 -19.37 40.41 1.69
N ALA A 943 -19.04 39.12 1.56
CA ALA A 943 -18.83 38.46 0.29
C ALA A 943 -20.14 38.10 -0.45
N ASP A 944 -21.32 38.29 0.16
CA ASP A 944 -22.61 37.76 -0.30
C ASP A 944 -22.64 36.22 -0.43
N PHE A 945 -21.83 35.54 0.37
CA PHE A 945 -21.76 34.08 0.36
C PHE A 945 -22.70 33.50 1.41
N LYS A 946 -23.41 32.43 1.06
CA LYS A 946 -24.29 31.73 2.00
C LYS A 946 -23.44 30.96 2.99
N LEU A 947 -23.50 31.33 4.27
CA LEU A 947 -22.80 30.60 5.31
C LEU A 947 -23.63 29.41 5.78
N LYS A 948 -23.02 28.24 5.75
CA LYS A 948 -23.55 26.97 6.29
C LYS A 948 -22.67 26.53 7.45
N SER A 949 -23.29 26.13 8.55
CA SER A 949 -22.66 25.56 9.74
C SER A 949 -23.53 24.42 10.22
N ILE A 950 -22.92 23.38 10.79
CA ILE A 950 -23.67 22.25 11.35
C ILE A 950 -24.19 22.56 12.76
N GLU A 951 -25.31 21.95 13.12
CA GLU A 951 -25.87 22.01 14.47
C GLU A 951 -25.82 20.63 15.11
N ILE A 952 -25.03 20.48 16.16
CA ILE A 952 -24.94 19.20 16.86
C ILE A 952 -26.19 19.01 17.71
N THR A 953 -26.95 17.96 17.40
CA THR A 953 -28.04 17.44 18.24
C THR A 953 -27.60 16.20 19.01
N ARG A 954 -28.37 15.81 20.02
CA ARG A 954 -28.11 14.56 20.75
C ARG A 954 -28.28 13.37 19.79
N GLY A 955 -27.22 12.59 19.60
CA GLY A 955 -27.19 11.46 18.66
C GLY A 955 -26.60 11.80 17.28
N TYR A 956 -26.10 13.01 17.07
CA TYR A 956 -25.42 13.39 15.82
C TYR A 956 -24.17 12.52 15.61
N GLY A 957 -24.11 11.81 14.49
CA GLY A 957 -23.00 10.95 14.10
C GLY A 957 -22.61 11.14 12.63
N SER A 958 -21.92 10.14 12.08
CA SER A 958 -21.39 10.21 10.71
C SER A 958 -22.49 10.26 9.65
N THR A 959 -23.63 9.61 9.86
CA THR A 959 -24.73 9.60 8.90
C THR A 959 -25.34 10.98 8.72
N GLU A 960 -25.63 11.68 9.82
CA GLU A 960 -26.18 13.03 9.80
C GLU A 960 -25.16 14.02 9.21
N PHE A 961 -23.89 13.89 9.57
CA PHE A 961 -22.81 14.69 9.00
C PHE A 961 -22.67 14.52 7.49
N HIS A 962 -22.81 13.30 6.97
CA HIS A 962 -22.77 13.03 5.53
C HIS A 962 -23.96 13.63 4.79
N GLU A 963 -25.16 13.64 5.37
CA GLU A 963 -26.32 14.34 4.77
C GLU A 963 -26.15 15.87 4.80
N ASP A 964 -25.64 16.44 5.89
CA ASP A 964 -25.32 17.88 5.96
C ASP A 964 -24.27 18.29 4.90
N LEU A 965 -23.19 17.50 4.79
CA LEU A 965 -22.17 17.71 3.76
C LEU A 965 -22.75 17.60 2.36
N LYS A 966 -23.60 16.61 2.11
CA LYS A 966 -24.27 16.43 0.82
C LYS A 966 -25.15 17.63 0.46
N GLU A 967 -25.92 18.19 1.40
CA GLU A 967 -26.67 19.42 1.15
C GLU A 967 -25.76 20.60 0.80
N ILE A 968 -24.65 20.77 1.53
CA ILE A 968 -23.68 21.83 1.29
C ILE A 968 -23.05 21.69 -0.10
N LEU A 969 -22.61 20.48 -0.45
CA LEU A 969 -21.99 20.17 -1.75
C LEU A 969 -22.98 20.32 -2.90
N MET A 970 -24.25 19.94 -2.72
CA MET A 970 -25.29 20.14 -3.73
C MET A 970 -25.59 21.63 -3.95
N SER A 971 -25.65 22.44 -2.89
CA SER A 971 -25.86 23.89 -3.01
C SER A 971 -24.66 24.58 -3.67
N ALA A 972 -23.45 24.22 -3.29
CA ALA A 972 -22.23 24.79 -3.88
C ALA A 972 -22.03 24.34 -5.34
N GLY A 973 -22.18 23.04 -5.63
CA GLY A 973 -21.83 22.45 -6.93
C GLY A 973 -22.98 22.41 -7.94
N ALA A 974 -24.17 21.95 -7.54
CA ALA A 974 -25.30 21.74 -8.46
C ALA A 974 -26.13 23.03 -8.66
N GLU A 975 -26.37 23.79 -7.58
CA GLU A 975 -27.10 25.07 -7.63
C GLU A 975 -26.19 26.25 -8.00
N ASN A 976 -24.86 26.03 -8.04
CA ASN A 976 -23.85 27.05 -8.28
C ASN A 976 -23.97 28.25 -7.31
N GLN A 977 -24.36 27.99 -6.05
CA GLN A 977 -24.48 29.00 -5.01
C GLN A 977 -23.15 29.17 -4.27
N GLN A 978 -22.60 30.38 -4.26
CA GLN A 978 -21.40 30.70 -3.49
C GLN A 978 -21.64 30.46 -2.00
N THR A 979 -20.90 29.50 -1.42
CA THR A 979 -21.18 28.95 -0.10
C THR A 979 -19.91 28.88 0.74
N VAL A 980 -20.00 29.27 2.01
CA VAL A 980 -18.94 29.11 3.01
C VAL A 980 -19.36 28.06 4.02
N PHE A 981 -18.55 27.02 4.16
CA PHE A 981 -18.71 26.05 5.24
C PHE A 981 -17.89 26.46 6.45
N LEU A 982 -18.56 26.80 7.55
CA LEU A 982 -17.91 27.11 8.83
C LEU A 982 -17.96 25.89 9.74
N PHE A 983 -16.80 25.37 10.08
CA PHE A 983 -16.64 24.18 10.93
C PHE A 983 -15.76 24.50 12.15
N SER A 984 -16.31 24.31 13.34
CA SER A 984 -15.64 24.60 14.63
C SER A 984 -15.08 23.32 15.26
N ASP A 985 -14.06 23.47 16.09
CA ASP A 985 -13.54 22.42 16.99
C ASP A 985 -14.61 21.77 17.87
N THR A 986 -15.53 22.57 18.42
CA THR A 986 -16.68 22.07 19.22
C THR A 986 -17.67 21.23 18.42
N GLN A 987 -17.58 21.28 17.08
CA GLN A 987 -18.45 20.55 16.17
C GLN A 987 -17.88 19.16 15.78
N ILE A 988 -16.67 18.82 16.22
CA ILE A 988 -16.00 17.56 15.89
C ILE A 988 -16.42 16.50 16.91
N VAL A 989 -17.42 15.68 16.56
CA VAL A 989 -17.88 14.56 17.39
C VAL A 989 -17.03 13.31 17.15
N ASN A 990 -16.66 13.06 15.89
CA ASN A 990 -15.84 11.94 15.47
C ASN A 990 -14.66 12.44 14.63
N GLU A 991 -13.47 11.86 14.84
CA GLU A 991 -12.26 12.19 14.07
C GLU A 991 -12.45 11.96 12.57
N SER A 992 -13.31 11.01 12.18
CA SER A 992 -13.63 10.75 10.78
C SER A 992 -14.16 11.98 10.03
N PHE A 993 -14.77 12.94 10.72
CA PHE A 993 -15.30 14.16 10.10
C PHE A 993 -14.18 14.98 9.47
N LEU A 994 -13.02 15.07 10.14
CA LEU A 994 -11.87 15.79 9.61
C LEU A 994 -11.30 15.13 8.35
N GLU A 995 -11.39 13.81 8.25
CA GLU A 995 -10.96 13.09 7.05
C GLU A 995 -11.87 13.36 5.86
N ASP A 996 -13.19 13.39 6.06
CA ASP A 996 -14.13 13.76 5.00
C ASP A 996 -13.87 15.19 4.50
N ILE A 997 -13.55 16.12 5.41
CA ILE A 997 -13.14 17.48 5.03
C ILE A 997 -11.81 17.47 4.28
N ASN A 998 -10.82 16.69 4.71
CA ASN A 998 -9.55 16.56 3.99
C ASN A 998 -9.74 16.04 2.56
N ASN A 999 -10.65 15.08 2.36
CA ASN A 999 -10.99 14.55 1.04
C ASN A 999 -11.70 15.59 0.14
N ILE A 1000 -12.40 16.57 0.71
CA ILE A 1000 -13.00 17.68 -0.05
C ILE A 1000 -11.93 18.72 -0.42
N LEU A 1001 -10.96 18.95 0.46
CA LEU A 1001 -9.90 19.95 0.27
C LEU A 1001 -8.83 19.52 -0.75
N ASN A 1002 -8.54 18.23 -0.84
CA ASN A 1002 -7.63 17.65 -1.82
C ASN A 1002 -8.38 17.45 -3.15
#